data_AF-A0A3M6WPB6-F1
#
_entry.id   AF-A0A3M6WPB6-F1
#
_cell.length_a   1.000
_cell.length_b   1.000
_cell.length_c   1.000
_cell.angle_alpha   90.00
_cell.angle_beta   90.00
_cell.angle_gamma   90.00
#
_symmetry.space_group_name_H-M   'P 1'
#
loop_
_entity.id
_entity.type
_entity.pdbx_description
1 polymer ?
#
loop_
_entity_poly.entity_id
_entity_poly.type
_entity_poly.pdbx_seq_one_letter_code
_entity_poly.pdbx_strand_id
1 'polypeptide(L)'
;RPDIASHVQVVTHRCHLPPPAIFNELPRSTFSSQTLSVDPRTIWLAQLAVRHMTKVNTLRIVFGHPTLNDALLRCFFDKSRSKTSPIRKLWLECCRVSVGLNAHLDEHPYGLPLELDFTGLESIRFRRLPLRSGEPLAGAMPLYHSVHARSNILWEMQDGMGGQYITTAHDLRREQLVGEEHWNWSVAEENPSLVEEGVYHDETSPLQRMFRFANTWDDEIYSKIEGEMTAEELGLVNERHVPSHLKRAELAHRGTWLDPLDLEPLSAAQQWKRAQREKIPSSQAALHMLANASQTITSLTIDWIFTMPSNLGYSRDPIGQQRWVDLYIDLFSLRFPHLRAFQFRNAVVFETQLPHGMYLFDRSYLHQRESLPGQPDDAFTLRQDQLEKLDTLCLSFIESHQSLQCLAWPMDHFFSENALPSDLVDRVDAIIENLSRSLVDLRVDTLYSGVCDLQTESHRSPDAGARERRRRFIEYFAAKMKKVESIKVEGGMPRDERRETLRALHACPLQKIVLIGICSPLGNTWGHEGRDLAEQLSQDELEALEGEHKDAIWKHGTSRPEPPPPDYQFVASYEWPPGPPMIHTIASLHADTVTELKFCGYKGSPVLLSPTPVTTPMLSALKHFHKLESFVFSMWLSTVFEGAPRDAEIISYWLQSRSPSSTALVRVTDEEPQGWEKELLTKYAPDALARRITSFIGPYLSEQGKGKRGGVHVRASFCIGDWGGIFDVDLRIGKDGRGSDVCLGHQGPREEHEAGRRRTKLDSRRWF
;
A
#
# COMPACT_ATOMS: atom_id res chain seq x y z
N ARG A 1 4.55 -32.40 12.54
CA ARG A 1 5.15 -31.95 13.83
C ARG A 1 4.14 -31.12 14.65
N PRO A 2 3.13 -31.76 15.29
CA PRO A 2 2.12 -31.07 16.10
C PRO A 2 2.68 -30.32 17.31
N ASP A 3 3.76 -30.84 17.89
CA ASP A 3 4.53 -30.25 18.98
C ASP A 3 4.99 -28.82 18.64
N ILE A 4 5.61 -28.64 17.48
CA ILE A 4 6.06 -27.32 17.02
C ILE A 4 4.86 -26.43 16.70
N ALA A 5 3.87 -26.96 15.97
CA ALA A 5 2.70 -26.20 15.54
C ALA A 5 1.96 -25.55 16.73
N SER A 6 1.86 -26.26 17.86
CA SER A 6 1.19 -25.76 19.07
C SER A 6 1.86 -24.53 19.71
N HIS A 7 3.11 -24.22 19.35
CA HIS A 7 3.86 -23.07 19.83
C HIS A 7 3.81 -21.86 18.88
N VAL A 8 3.25 -22.02 17.68
CA VAL A 8 3.17 -20.95 16.69
C VAL A 8 2.19 -19.88 17.18
N GLN A 9 2.65 -18.62 17.23
CA GLN A 9 1.85 -17.46 17.63
C GLN A 9 1.49 -16.54 16.46
N VAL A 10 2.36 -16.52 15.44
CA VAL A 10 2.23 -15.65 14.27
C VAL A 10 2.38 -16.50 13.02
N VAL A 11 1.41 -16.42 12.13
CA VAL A 11 1.46 -17.06 10.81
C VAL A 11 1.51 -15.98 9.75
N THR A 12 2.52 -16.05 8.88
CA THR A 12 2.63 -15.20 7.69
C THR A 12 2.66 -16.07 6.45
N HIS A 13 1.56 -16.09 5.72
CA HIS A 13 1.52 -16.66 4.37
C HIS A 13 1.89 -15.58 3.36
N ARG A 14 2.89 -15.87 2.53
CA ARG A 14 3.38 -14.97 1.48
C ARG A 14 3.64 -15.78 0.22
N CYS A 15 3.13 -15.30 -0.93
CA CYS A 15 3.59 -15.85 -2.20
C CYS A 15 5.09 -15.55 -2.41
N HIS A 16 5.78 -16.47 -3.09
CA HIS A 16 7.18 -16.28 -3.46
C HIS A 16 7.35 -15.20 -4.53
N LEU A 17 6.30 -14.93 -5.32
CA LEU A 17 6.28 -13.86 -6.31
C LEU A 17 6.22 -12.48 -5.64
N PRO A 18 6.86 -11.45 -6.24
CA PRO A 18 6.71 -10.06 -5.81
C PRO A 18 5.25 -9.60 -5.87
N PRO A 19 4.75 -8.86 -4.87
CA PRO A 19 3.43 -8.21 -4.97
C PRO A 19 3.40 -7.21 -6.13
N PRO A 20 2.24 -7.01 -6.80
CA PRO A 20 2.12 -6.11 -7.93
C PRO A 20 2.58 -4.68 -7.64
N ALA A 21 3.23 -4.06 -8.62
CA ALA A 21 3.62 -2.66 -8.60
C ALA A 21 2.42 -1.74 -8.44
N ILE A 22 2.57 -0.71 -7.60
CA ILE A 22 1.46 0.08 -7.05
C ILE A 22 0.68 0.84 -8.12
N PHE A 23 1.37 1.43 -9.10
CA PHE A 23 0.75 2.36 -10.04
C PHE A 23 0.23 1.68 -11.32
N ASN A 24 0.97 0.70 -11.86
CA ASN A 24 0.68 0.14 -13.19
C ASN A 24 0.05 -1.27 -13.15
N GLU A 25 0.39 -2.09 -12.16
CA GLU A 25 -0.04 -3.49 -12.10
C GLU A 25 -1.17 -3.72 -11.11
N LEU A 26 -1.09 -3.05 -9.95
CA LEU A 26 -2.04 -3.22 -8.87
C LEU A 26 -3.49 -2.87 -9.27
N PRO A 27 -3.78 -1.76 -9.98
CA PRO A 27 -5.14 -1.46 -10.42
C PRO A 27 -5.75 -2.52 -11.36
N ARG A 28 -4.89 -3.26 -12.08
CA ARG A 28 -5.27 -4.30 -13.04
C ARG A 28 -5.29 -5.70 -12.44
N SER A 29 -4.93 -5.84 -11.16
CA SER A 29 -4.81 -7.11 -10.46
C SER A 29 -6.09 -7.46 -9.71
N THR A 30 -6.72 -8.57 -10.07
CA THR A 30 -7.99 -9.02 -9.45
C THR A 30 -7.80 -9.90 -8.22
N PHE A 31 -6.60 -10.47 -8.07
CA PHE A 31 -6.27 -11.47 -7.04
C PHE A 31 -7.25 -12.66 -7.01
N SER A 32 -7.77 -13.07 -8.17
CA SER A 32 -8.85 -14.04 -8.27
C SER A 32 -8.50 -15.29 -9.07
N SER A 33 -7.21 -15.60 -9.19
CA SER A 33 -6.72 -16.75 -9.95
C SER A 33 -7.47 -18.04 -9.65
N GLN A 34 -7.95 -18.68 -10.72
CA GLN A 34 -8.59 -19.98 -10.61
C GLN A 34 -7.60 -21.14 -10.66
N THR A 35 -6.41 -20.94 -11.22
CA THR A 35 -5.43 -22.02 -11.49
C THR A 35 -4.32 -22.12 -10.43
N LEU A 36 -4.32 -21.26 -9.42
CA LEU A 36 -3.33 -21.25 -8.33
C LEU A 36 -3.84 -21.99 -7.08
N SER A 37 -3.01 -22.89 -6.54
CA SER A 37 -3.29 -23.65 -5.31
C SER A 37 -4.60 -24.44 -5.36
N VAL A 38 -4.76 -25.26 -6.41
CA VAL A 38 -6.02 -25.90 -6.77
C VAL A 38 -6.15 -27.34 -6.27
N ASP A 39 -5.02 -28.03 -6.06
CA ASP A 39 -5.03 -29.42 -5.62
C ASP A 39 -5.63 -29.58 -4.21
N PRO A 40 -6.63 -30.46 -4.02
CA PRO A 40 -7.32 -30.62 -2.74
C PRO A 40 -6.40 -31.12 -1.62
N ARG A 41 -5.33 -31.84 -1.94
CA ARG A 41 -4.32 -32.29 -0.96
C ARG A 41 -3.63 -31.10 -0.31
N THR A 42 -3.37 -30.04 -1.07
CA THR A 42 -2.73 -28.82 -0.56
C THR A 42 -3.64 -28.11 0.45
N ILE A 43 -4.94 -28.05 0.14
CA ILE A 43 -5.95 -27.47 1.03
C ILE A 43 -6.08 -28.30 2.30
N TRP A 44 -6.10 -29.63 2.16
CA TRP A 44 -6.15 -30.56 3.28
C TRP A 44 -4.96 -30.40 4.23
N LEU A 45 -3.74 -30.33 3.69
CA LEU A 45 -2.53 -30.08 4.47
C LEU A 45 -2.61 -28.76 5.25
N ALA A 46 -3.17 -27.71 4.65
CA ALA A 46 -3.40 -26.45 5.36
C ALA A 46 -4.40 -26.62 6.52
N GLN A 47 -5.51 -27.35 6.32
CA GLN A 47 -6.48 -27.64 7.39
C GLN A 47 -5.83 -28.39 8.56
N LEU A 48 -5.06 -29.44 8.26
CA LEU A 48 -4.33 -30.22 9.26
C LEU A 48 -3.32 -29.36 10.03
N ALA A 49 -2.54 -28.54 9.32
CA ALA A 49 -1.58 -27.64 9.95
C ALA A 49 -2.25 -26.65 10.91
N VAL A 50 -3.33 -25.98 10.47
CA VAL A 50 -4.05 -24.99 11.27
C VAL A 50 -4.69 -25.61 12.51
N ARG A 51 -5.20 -26.85 12.41
CA ARG A 51 -5.79 -27.57 13.56
C ARG A 51 -4.81 -27.74 14.73
N HIS A 52 -3.52 -27.89 14.44
CA HIS A 52 -2.49 -28.01 15.47
C HIS A 52 -1.93 -26.67 15.97
N MET A 53 -2.20 -25.56 15.27
CA MET A 53 -1.72 -24.21 15.59
C MET A 53 -2.64 -23.49 16.59
N THR A 54 -2.71 -24.01 17.82
CA THR A 54 -3.72 -23.61 18.83
C THR A 54 -3.45 -22.27 19.54
N LYS A 55 -2.24 -21.70 19.40
CA LYS A 55 -1.79 -20.45 20.05
C LYS A 55 -1.64 -19.26 19.09
N VAL A 56 -2.05 -19.42 17.82
CA VAL A 56 -1.94 -18.34 16.84
C VAL A 56 -2.87 -17.20 17.24
N ASN A 57 -2.31 -16.00 17.33
CA ASN A 57 -3.03 -14.76 17.62
C ASN A 57 -2.90 -13.74 16.49
N THR A 58 -1.97 -13.94 15.55
CA THR A 58 -1.74 -13.04 14.41
C THR A 58 -1.70 -13.83 13.11
N LEU A 59 -2.61 -13.50 12.19
CA LEU A 59 -2.65 -14.04 10.84
C LEU A 59 -2.34 -12.94 9.83
N ARG A 60 -1.33 -13.19 8.98
CA ARG A 60 -0.91 -12.30 7.90
C ARG A 60 -0.95 -13.05 6.58
N ILE A 61 -1.65 -12.51 5.60
CA ILE A 61 -1.72 -13.02 4.23
C ILE A 61 -1.27 -11.90 3.30
N VAL A 62 -0.19 -12.16 2.57
CA VAL A 62 0.42 -11.20 1.65
C VAL A 62 0.54 -11.84 0.29
N PHE A 63 -0.18 -11.28 -0.68
CA PHE A 63 -0.22 -11.78 -2.04
C PHE A 63 -0.59 -13.27 -2.11
N GLY A 64 -1.52 -13.69 -1.24
CA GLY A 64 -1.92 -15.09 -1.13
C GLY A 64 -2.89 -15.51 -2.22
N HIS A 65 -2.86 -16.79 -2.58
CA HIS A 65 -3.70 -17.36 -3.64
C HIS A 65 -5.14 -17.58 -3.14
N PRO A 66 -6.19 -17.38 -3.97
CA PRO A 66 -7.58 -17.36 -3.50
C PRO A 66 -8.00 -18.58 -2.69
N THR A 67 -7.76 -19.79 -3.21
CA THR A 67 -8.20 -21.03 -2.56
C THR A 67 -7.43 -21.30 -1.26
N LEU A 68 -6.14 -20.96 -1.22
CA LEU A 68 -5.33 -21.08 -0.01
C LEU A 68 -5.70 -20.00 1.03
N ASN A 69 -6.05 -18.79 0.59
CA ASN A 69 -6.57 -17.75 1.48
C ASN A 69 -7.88 -18.20 2.12
N ASP A 70 -8.82 -18.76 1.34
CA ASP A 70 -10.06 -19.32 1.85
C ASP A 70 -9.77 -20.40 2.90
N ALA A 71 -8.84 -21.32 2.62
CA ALA A 71 -8.43 -22.35 3.57
C ALA A 71 -7.88 -21.77 4.88
N LEU A 72 -6.93 -20.83 4.80
CA LEU A 72 -6.31 -20.22 5.98
C LEU A 72 -7.34 -19.41 6.79
N LEU A 73 -8.10 -18.53 6.13
CA LEU A 73 -9.10 -17.70 6.81
C LEU A 73 -10.16 -18.56 7.47
N ARG A 74 -10.78 -19.48 6.73
CA ARG A 74 -11.88 -20.28 7.27
C ARG A 74 -11.41 -21.23 8.36
N CYS A 75 -10.20 -21.79 8.26
CA CYS A 75 -9.69 -22.67 9.31
C CYS A 75 -9.25 -21.92 10.57
N PHE A 76 -8.60 -20.76 10.46
CA PHE A 76 -8.17 -20.02 11.66
C PHE A 76 -9.35 -19.43 12.45
N PHE A 77 -10.40 -19.01 11.73
CA PHE A 77 -11.63 -18.47 12.29
C PHE A 77 -12.74 -19.51 12.46
N ASP A 78 -12.48 -20.79 12.21
CA ASP A 78 -13.44 -21.87 12.45
C ASP A 78 -13.97 -21.81 13.89
N LYS A 79 -15.29 -21.71 14.00
CA LYS A 79 -16.00 -21.66 15.29
C LYS A 79 -15.79 -22.92 16.12
N SER A 80 -15.55 -24.06 15.48
CA SER A 80 -15.31 -25.35 16.13
C SER A 80 -13.82 -25.62 16.42
N ARG A 81 -12.91 -24.74 15.99
CA ARG A 81 -11.47 -24.96 16.19
C ARG A 81 -11.10 -24.92 17.66
N SER A 82 -10.43 -25.97 18.12
CA SER A 82 -9.75 -26.00 19.42
C SER A 82 -8.61 -24.97 19.45
N LYS A 83 -8.85 -23.82 20.07
CA LYS A 83 -7.92 -22.69 20.17
C LYS A 83 -7.74 -22.28 21.64
N THR A 84 -6.49 -22.02 22.04
CA THR A 84 -6.17 -21.48 23.38
C THR A 84 -6.24 -19.96 23.42
N SER A 85 -6.11 -19.33 22.25
CA SER A 85 -6.26 -17.89 22.05
C SER A 85 -7.03 -17.62 20.75
N PRO A 86 -7.91 -16.60 20.71
CA PRO A 86 -8.50 -16.14 19.47
C PRO A 86 -7.44 -15.46 18.58
N ILE A 87 -7.75 -15.34 17.29
CA ILE A 87 -6.99 -14.47 16.39
C ILE A 87 -7.32 -13.03 16.76
N ARG A 88 -6.31 -12.28 17.21
CA ARG A 88 -6.44 -10.87 17.60
C ARG A 88 -6.05 -9.91 16.49
N LYS A 89 -5.20 -10.34 15.56
CA LYS A 89 -4.65 -9.49 14.49
C LYS A 89 -4.81 -10.17 13.13
N LEU A 90 -5.50 -9.50 12.20
CA LEU A 90 -5.71 -9.97 10.83
C LEU A 90 -5.19 -8.96 9.82
N TRP A 91 -4.14 -9.31 9.08
CA TRP A 91 -3.56 -8.45 8.04
C TRP A 91 -3.65 -9.11 6.68
N LEU A 92 -4.38 -8.48 5.77
CA LEU A 92 -4.60 -8.94 4.40
C LEU A 92 -4.04 -7.88 3.45
N GLU A 93 -3.11 -8.30 2.59
CA GLU A 93 -2.43 -7.43 1.61
C GLU A 93 -2.39 -8.09 0.24
N CYS A 94 -2.80 -7.38 -0.82
CA CYS A 94 -2.76 -7.88 -2.21
C CYS A 94 -3.46 -9.24 -2.38
N CYS A 95 -4.61 -9.46 -1.76
CA CYS A 95 -5.28 -10.76 -1.77
C CYS A 95 -6.80 -10.61 -1.76
N ARG A 96 -7.50 -11.65 -2.21
CA ARG A 96 -8.96 -11.69 -2.22
C ARG A 96 -9.51 -12.26 -0.92
N VAL A 97 -10.66 -11.73 -0.49
CA VAL A 97 -11.18 -11.93 0.88
C VAL A 97 -12.61 -12.48 0.95
N SER A 98 -13.33 -12.59 -0.17
CA SER A 98 -14.78 -12.87 -0.22
C SER A 98 -15.22 -14.14 0.52
N VAL A 99 -15.10 -15.32 -0.09
CA VAL A 99 -15.51 -16.61 0.50
C VAL A 99 -14.78 -16.87 1.82
N GLY A 100 -13.51 -16.48 1.91
CA GLY A 100 -12.70 -16.62 3.12
C GLY A 100 -13.23 -15.88 4.35
N LEU A 101 -13.92 -14.74 4.19
CA LEU A 101 -14.46 -13.96 5.31
C LEU A 101 -15.97 -14.10 5.50
N ASN A 102 -16.69 -14.81 4.62
CA ASN A 102 -18.12 -15.00 4.81
C ASN A 102 -18.40 -15.84 6.07
N ALA A 103 -19.10 -15.25 7.04
CA ALA A 103 -19.37 -15.85 8.34
C ALA A 103 -20.12 -17.18 8.23
N HIS A 104 -21.00 -17.33 7.24
CA HIS A 104 -21.81 -18.52 7.02
C HIS A 104 -21.79 -18.94 5.54
N LEU A 105 -21.58 -20.22 5.30
CA LEU A 105 -21.74 -20.85 3.98
C LEU A 105 -22.64 -22.08 4.12
N ASP A 106 -23.43 -22.37 3.07
CA ASP A 106 -24.21 -23.61 3.00
C ASP A 106 -23.30 -24.81 2.71
N GLU A 107 -22.32 -24.61 1.83
CA GLU A 107 -21.35 -25.62 1.44
C GLU A 107 -20.02 -25.00 1.01
N HIS A 108 -18.97 -25.82 0.99
CA HIS A 108 -17.68 -25.45 0.41
C HIS A 108 -17.05 -26.68 -0.26
N PRO A 109 -16.58 -26.59 -1.53
CA PRO A 109 -16.16 -27.76 -2.32
C PRO A 109 -15.00 -28.55 -1.68
N TYR A 110 -14.12 -27.87 -0.97
CA TYR A 110 -13.00 -28.50 -0.25
C TYR A 110 -13.35 -28.96 1.18
N GLY A 111 -14.60 -28.86 1.62
CA GLY A 111 -14.99 -29.17 3.01
C GLY A 111 -14.33 -28.24 4.03
N LEU A 112 -14.18 -26.95 3.68
CA LEU A 112 -13.72 -25.94 4.62
C LEU A 112 -14.82 -25.64 5.66
N PRO A 113 -14.45 -25.15 6.86
CA PRO A 113 -15.41 -24.79 7.91
C PRO A 113 -16.53 -23.89 7.38
N LEU A 114 -17.78 -24.15 7.76
CA LEU A 114 -18.95 -23.42 7.25
C LEU A 114 -19.35 -22.23 8.13
N GLU A 115 -19.02 -22.26 9.42
CA GLU A 115 -19.27 -21.19 10.37
C GLU A 115 -17.97 -20.59 10.90
N LEU A 116 -17.86 -19.26 10.84
CA LEU A 116 -16.71 -18.52 11.33
C LEU A 116 -17.04 -17.72 12.59
N ASP A 117 -16.05 -17.58 13.46
CA ASP A 117 -16.11 -16.82 14.70
C ASP A 117 -14.98 -15.78 14.71
N PHE A 118 -15.38 -14.51 14.55
CA PHE A 118 -14.48 -13.35 14.56
C PHE A 118 -14.35 -12.70 15.95
N THR A 119 -14.93 -13.30 17.00
CA THR A 119 -14.83 -12.74 18.35
C THR A 119 -13.38 -12.70 18.83
N GLY A 120 -13.01 -11.59 19.49
CA GLY A 120 -11.65 -11.36 19.97
C GLY A 120 -10.69 -10.74 18.94
N LEU A 121 -11.17 -10.41 17.73
CA LEU A 121 -10.38 -9.68 16.74
C LEU A 121 -10.23 -8.21 17.17
N GLU A 122 -8.99 -7.78 17.41
CA GLU A 122 -8.65 -6.46 17.96
C GLU A 122 -8.08 -5.51 16.90
N SER A 123 -7.34 -6.03 15.92
CA SER A 123 -6.68 -5.25 14.87
C SER A 123 -6.91 -5.86 13.49
N ILE A 124 -7.40 -5.03 12.58
CA ILE A 124 -7.66 -5.40 11.19
C ILE A 124 -6.90 -4.46 10.27
N ARG A 125 -6.22 -5.04 9.28
CA ARG A 125 -5.56 -4.30 8.22
C ARG A 125 -5.90 -4.88 6.86
N PHE A 126 -6.66 -4.13 6.08
CA PHE A 126 -6.87 -4.37 4.67
C PHE A 126 -5.99 -3.43 3.87
N ARG A 127 -5.24 -4.01 2.91
CA ARG A 127 -4.29 -3.24 2.12
C ARG A 127 -4.23 -3.69 0.67
N ARG A 128 -4.27 -2.75 -0.28
CA ARG A 128 -4.00 -3.02 -1.71
C ARG A 128 -4.85 -4.18 -2.25
N LEU A 129 -6.12 -4.23 -1.88
CA LEU A 129 -7.00 -5.35 -2.24
C LEU A 129 -8.39 -4.86 -2.67
N PRO A 130 -9.11 -5.63 -3.50
CA PRO A 130 -10.46 -5.29 -3.93
C PRO A 130 -11.47 -5.48 -2.78
N LEU A 131 -12.29 -4.46 -2.56
CA LEU A 131 -13.50 -4.47 -1.73
C LEU A 131 -14.65 -3.84 -2.53
N ARG A 132 -14.96 -4.44 -3.69
CA ARG A 132 -15.96 -3.92 -4.61
C ARG A 132 -17.36 -4.18 -4.05
N SER A 133 -18.28 -3.23 -4.24
CA SER A 133 -19.71 -3.40 -3.92
C SER A 133 -20.43 -4.41 -4.81
N GLY A 134 -19.71 -4.92 -5.83
CA GLY A 134 -20.07 -5.95 -6.78
C GLY A 134 -20.41 -5.42 -8.17
N GLU A 135 -20.43 -6.30 -9.17
CA GLU A 135 -20.57 -5.95 -10.59
C GLU A 135 -21.83 -6.55 -11.25
N PRO A 136 -22.56 -5.79 -12.09
CA PRO A 136 -23.69 -6.32 -12.85
C PRO A 136 -23.25 -7.31 -13.92
N LEU A 137 -24.11 -8.30 -14.17
CA LEU A 137 -23.94 -9.37 -15.16
C LEU A 137 -23.74 -8.89 -16.62
N ALA A 138 -24.19 -7.68 -16.95
CA ALA A 138 -24.20 -7.13 -18.32
C ALA A 138 -23.13 -6.05 -18.56
N GLY A 139 -22.22 -5.83 -17.60
CA GLY A 139 -21.19 -4.79 -17.69
C GLY A 139 -20.13 -5.09 -18.76
N ALA A 140 -19.53 -4.04 -19.33
CA ALA A 140 -18.35 -4.17 -20.18
C ALA A 140 -17.23 -4.84 -19.37
N MET A 141 -16.74 -5.97 -19.88
CA MET A 141 -15.63 -6.70 -19.29
C MET A 141 -14.38 -5.82 -19.33
N PRO A 142 -13.70 -5.58 -18.21
CA PRO A 142 -12.56 -4.68 -18.22
C PRO A 142 -11.43 -5.33 -19.01
N LEU A 143 -11.19 -4.81 -20.21
CA LEU A 143 -10.05 -5.18 -21.04
C LEU A 143 -8.77 -4.89 -20.24
N TYR A 144 -7.74 -5.73 -20.39
CA TYR A 144 -6.40 -5.54 -19.81
C TYR A 144 -6.23 -5.85 -18.31
N HIS A 145 -7.19 -6.50 -17.65
CA HIS A 145 -6.96 -7.06 -16.31
C HIS A 145 -6.20 -8.39 -16.41
N SER A 146 -5.11 -8.50 -15.65
CA SER A 146 -4.31 -9.72 -15.60
C SER A 146 -4.57 -10.50 -14.32
N VAL A 147 -4.52 -11.82 -14.45
CA VAL A 147 -4.67 -12.76 -13.34
C VAL A 147 -3.44 -13.66 -13.34
N HIS A 148 -2.70 -13.69 -12.23
CA HIS A 148 -1.60 -14.64 -12.08
C HIS A 148 -2.14 -16.05 -12.24
N ALA A 149 -1.47 -16.91 -13.01
CA ALA A 149 -2.01 -18.22 -13.35
C ALA A 149 -0.91 -19.25 -13.54
N ARG A 150 -1.17 -20.52 -13.25
CA ARG A 150 -0.33 -21.62 -13.74
C ARG A 150 -0.75 -21.94 -15.17
N SER A 151 -0.19 -21.17 -16.10
CA SER A 151 -0.47 -21.24 -17.54
C SER A 151 0.83 -21.40 -18.33
N ASN A 152 0.76 -21.36 -19.65
CA ASN A 152 1.92 -21.22 -20.54
C ASN A 152 2.00 -19.84 -21.21
N ILE A 153 1.17 -18.88 -20.78
CA ILE A 153 1.20 -17.51 -21.30
C ILE A 153 2.15 -16.71 -20.45
N LEU A 154 3.28 -16.36 -21.05
CA LEU A 154 4.31 -15.56 -20.41
C LEU A 154 3.88 -14.09 -20.33
N TRP A 155 4.14 -13.48 -19.18
CA TRP A 155 3.88 -12.08 -18.91
C TRP A 155 5.08 -11.48 -18.19
N GLU A 156 5.45 -10.27 -18.60
CA GLU A 156 6.51 -9.52 -17.95
C GLU A 156 5.92 -8.64 -16.85
N MET A 157 6.45 -8.76 -15.63
CA MET A 157 5.99 -8.05 -14.45
C MET A 157 7.17 -7.45 -13.69
N GLN A 158 6.94 -6.42 -12.89
CA GLN A 158 7.97 -5.78 -12.10
C GLN A 158 8.38 -6.67 -10.92
N ASP A 159 9.68 -6.81 -10.72
CA ASP A 159 10.23 -7.67 -9.65
C ASP A 159 10.25 -7.01 -8.26
N GLY A 160 9.87 -5.72 -8.19
CA GLY A 160 9.93 -4.91 -6.98
C GLY A 160 11.35 -4.50 -6.57
N MET A 161 12.36 -4.77 -7.40
CA MET A 161 13.79 -4.47 -7.21
C MET A 161 14.33 -3.52 -8.30
N GLY A 162 13.43 -2.85 -9.04
CA GLY A 162 13.79 -1.94 -10.13
C GLY A 162 13.97 -2.60 -11.49
N GLY A 163 13.70 -3.90 -11.58
CA GLY A 163 13.73 -4.69 -12.80
C GLY A 163 12.40 -5.38 -13.10
N GLN A 164 12.48 -6.41 -13.93
CA GLN A 164 11.33 -7.21 -14.38
C GLN A 164 11.64 -8.69 -14.25
N TYR A 165 10.59 -9.49 -14.13
CA TYR A 165 10.64 -10.95 -14.19
C TYR A 165 9.54 -11.47 -15.10
N ILE A 166 9.76 -12.63 -15.69
CA ILE A 166 8.77 -13.33 -16.50
C ILE A 166 8.04 -14.34 -15.63
N THR A 167 6.72 -14.28 -15.64
CA THR A 167 5.83 -15.23 -14.97
C THR A 167 4.70 -15.65 -15.89
N THR A 168 3.80 -16.51 -15.42
CA THR A 168 2.63 -16.93 -16.17
C THR A 168 1.35 -16.26 -15.67
N ALA A 169 0.53 -15.79 -16.60
CA ALA A 169 -0.73 -15.12 -16.31
C ALA A 169 -1.83 -15.52 -17.30
N HIS A 170 -3.05 -15.11 -17.03
CA HIS A 170 -4.19 -15.13 -17.92
C HIS A 170 -4.79 -13.73 -18.03
N ASP A 171 -5.48 -13.48 -19.14
CA ASP A 171 -6.45 -12.39 -19.20
C ASP A 171 -7.69 -12.80 -18.39
N LEU A 172 -8.23 -11.87 -17.59
CA LEU A 172 -9.39 -12.12 -16.74
C LEU A 172 -10.59 -12.68 -17.53
N ARG A 173 -10.85 -12.16 -18.74
CA ARG A 173 -11.96 -12.61 -19.59
C ARG A 173 -11.86 -14.09 -19.90
N ARG A 174 -10.64 -14.61 -20.10
CA ARG A 174 -10.42 -16.03 -20.38
C ARG A 174 -10.81 -16.90 -19.19
N GLU A 175 -10.46 -16.51 -17.97
CA GLU A 175 -10.88 -17.25 -16.78
C GLU A 175 -12.39 -17.12 -16.51
N GLN A 176 -13.02 -16.05 -16.94
CA GLN A 176 -14.46 -15.83 -16.74
C GLN A 176 -15.35 -16.52 -17.78
N LEU A 177 -14.92 -16.72 -19.03
CA LEU A 177 -15.76 -17.37 -20.05
C LEU A 177 -15.73 -18.90 -19.99
N VAL A 178 -14.66 -19.47 -19.43
CA VAL A 178 -14.41 -20.93 -19.44
C VAL A 178 -15.54 -21.75 -18.80
N GLY A 179 -16.26 -21.20 -17.82
CA GLY A 179 -17.35 -21.90 -17.14
C GLY A 179 -18.58 -22.08 -18.03
N GLU A 180 -18.93 -21.05 -18.80
CA GLU A 180 -20.01 -21.09 -19.80
C GLU A 180 -19.65 -22.04 -20.95
N GLU A 181 -18.42 -21.93 -21.47
CA GLU A 181 -17.91 -22.83 -22.51
C GLU A 181 -17.96 -24.29 -22.06
N HIS A 182 -17.53 -24.58 -20.82
CA HIS A 182 -17.56 -25.93 -20.25
C HIS A 182 -18.97 -26.48 -20.10
N TRP A 183 -19.92 -25.64 -19.67
CA TRP A 183 -21.31 -26.05 -19.60
C TRP A 183 -21.89 -26.40 -20.97
N ASN A 184 -21.68 -25.53 -21.96
CA ASN A 184 -22.15 -25.77 -23.34
C ASN A 184 -21.55 -27.07 -23.90
N TRP A 185 -20.26 -27.31 -23.62
CA TRP A 185 -19.59 -28.56 -23.97
C TRP A 185 -20.23 -29.77 -23.28
N SER A 186 -20.50 -29.70 -21.96
CA SER A 186 -21.12 -30.80 -21.20
C SER A 186 -22.54 -31.12 -21.69
N VAL A 187 -23.35 -30.10 -21.99
CA VAL A 187 -24.71 -30.30 -22.52
C VAL A 187 -24.66 -30.95 -23.90
N ALA A 188 -23.70 -30.57 -24.74
CA ALA A 188 -23.51 -31.13 -26.06
C ALA A 188 -22.97 -32.57 -26.02
N GLU A 189 -22.14 -32.93 -25.04
CA GLU A 189 -21.77 -34.33 -24.78
C GLU A 189 -22.97 -35.19 -24.38
N GLU A 190 -23.86 -34.67 -23.52
CA GLU A 190 -25.06 -35.38 -23.08
C GLU A 190 -26.14 -35.47 -24.18
N ASN A 191 -26.22 -34.48 -25.06
CA ASN A 191 -27.23 -34.39 -26.12
C ASN A 191 -26.63 -33.92 -27.47
N PRO A 192 -25.99 -34.82 -28.24
CA PRO A 192 -25.33 -34.48 -29.50
C PRO A 192 -26.25 -33.90 -30.59
N SER A 193 -27.57 -34.04 -30.44
CA SER A 193 -28.58 -33.52 -31.37
C SER A 193 -28.91 -32.03 -31.20
N LEU A 194 -28.45 -31.39 -30.13
CA LEU A 194 -28.66 -29.97 -29.84
C LEU A 194 -27.52 -29.07 -30.38
N VAL A 195 -26.56 -29.65 -31.07
CA VAL A 195 -25.39 -28.95 -31.60
C VAL A 195 -25.77 -28.27 -32.91
N GLU A 196 -25.82 -26.93 -32.94
CA GLU A 196 -25.95 -26.18 -34.19
C GLU A 196 -24.76 -26.47 -35.12
N GLU A 197 -25.01 -26.56 -36.44
CA GLU A 197 -23.96 -26.71 -37.45
C GLU A 197 -22.95 -25.55 -37.36
N GLY A 198 -21.75 -25.83 -36.83
CA GLY A 198 -20.66 -24.85 -36.71
C GLY A 198 -19.94 -24.79 -35.37
N VAL A 199 -20.41 -25.50 -34.34
CA VAL A 199 -19.72 -25.55 -33.02
C VAL A 199 -18.57 -26.56 -33.07
N TYR A 200 -17.33 -26.08 -32.87
CA TYR A 200 -16.13 -26.93 -32.78
C TYR A 200 -16.20 -27.84 -31.54
N HIS A 201 -16.37 -29.15 -31.74
CA HIS A 201 -16.26 -30.15 -30.68
C HIS A 201 -14.80 -30.56 -30.49
N ASP A 202 -14.22 -30.22 -29.34
CA ASP A 202 -12.95 -30.78 -28.86
C ASP A 202 -13.28 -31.90 -27.86
N GLU A 203 -12.50 -32.99 -27.88
CA GLU A 203 -12.62 -34.10 -26.94
C GLU A 203 -12.28 -33.69 -25.49
N THR A 204 -11.53 -32.59 -25.32
CA THR A 204 -11.15 -32.10 -24.00
C THR A 204 -12.02 -30.93 -23.54
N SER A 205 -12.62 -31.06 -22.36
CA SER A 205 -13.36 -29.99 -21.67
C SER A 205 -12.61 -28.66 -21.65
N PRO A 206 -13.28 -27.52 -21.90
CA PRO A 206 -12.71 -26.17 -21.75
C PRO A 206 -12.07 -25.92 -20.38
N LEU A 207 -12.70 -26.37 -19.28
CA LEU A 207 -12.11 -26.30 -17.94
C LEU A 207 -10.85 -27.14 -17.85
N GLN A 208 -10.89 -28.40 -18.31
CA GLN A 208 -9.71 -29.27 -18.26
C GLN A 208 -8.54 -28.69 -19.06
N ARG A 209 -8.79 -28.03 -20.20
CA ARG A 209 -7.74 -27.32 -20.97
C ARG A 209 -7.14 -26.15 -20.19
N MET A 210 -7.97 -25.32 -19.55
CA MET A 210 -7.46 -24.17 -18.77
C MET A 210 -6.63 -24.62 -17.57
N PHE A 211 -7.02 -25.72 -16.92
CA PHE A 211 -6.34 -26.26 -15.74
C PHE A 211 -5.23 -27.26 -16.05
N ARG A 212 -4.98 -27.58 -17.33
CA ARG A 212 -4.01 -28.61 -17.75
C ARG A 212 -2.65 -28.42 -17.08
N PHE A 213 -2.07 -27.22 -17.18
CA PHE A 213 -0.77 -26.94 -16.59
C PHE A 213 -0.81 -27.01 -15.05
N ALA A 214 -1.83 -26.46 -14.41
CA ALA A 214 -1.98 -26.54 -12.96
C ALA A 214 -2.00 -28.00 -12.46
N ASN A 215 -2.81 -28.85 -13.09
CA ASN A 215 -2.91 -30.28 -12.76
C ASN A 215 -1.59 -31.01 -12.98
N THR A 216 -0.91 -30.80 -14.12
CA THR A 216 0.39 -31.43 -14.38
C THR A 216 1.43 -31.03 -13.35
N TRP A 217 1.52 -29.74 -13.01
CA TRP A 217 2.45 -29.26 -11.99
C TRP A 217 2.13 -29.84 -10.61
N ASP A 218 0.85 -29.92 -10.23
CA ASP A 218 0.46 -30.52 -8.94
C ASP A 218 0.80 -32.02 -8.90
N ASP A 219 0.60 -32.77 -9.98
CA ASP A 219 1.00 -34.18 -10.05
C ASP A 219 2.52 -34.36 -9.92
N GLU A 220 3.31 -33.52 -10.60
CA GLU A 220 4.76 -33.53 -10.48
C GLU A 220 5.25 -33.17 -9.07
N ILE A 221 4.64 -32.17 -8.44
CA ILE A 221 4.98 -31.76 -7.07
C ILE A 221 4.73 -32.91 -6.11
N TYR A 222 3.53 -33.50 -6.14
CA TYR A 222 3.17 -34.57 -5.23
C TYR A 222 4.00 -35.84 -5.50
N SER A 223 4.23 -36.21 -6.75
CA SER A 223 5.09 -37.35 -7.09
C SER A 223 6.52 -37.20 -6.55
N LYS A 224 7.08 -35.98 -6.53
CA LYS A 224 8.41 -35.72 -5.97
C LYS A 224 8.45 -35.84 -4.45
N ILE A 225 7.45 -35.31 -3.74
CA ILE A 225 7.42 -35.33 -2.27
C ILE A 225 6.93 -36.66 -1.69
N GLU A 226 6.22 -37.48 -2.45
CA GLU A 226 5.78 -38.82 -2.04
C GLU A 226 6.95 -39.69 -1.56
N GLY A 227 8.11 -39.57 -2.20
CA GLY A 227 9.33 -40.29 -1.80
C GLY A 227 9.97 -39.82 -0.49
N GLU A 228 9.57 -38.64 0.01
CA GLU A 228 10.06 -38.04 1.26
C GLU A 228 9.09 -38.25 2.44
N MET A 229 7.88 -38.74 2.18
CA MET A 229 6.84 -38.96 3.19
C MET A 229 6.89 -40.35 3.80
N THR A 230 6.52 -40.46 5.07
CA THR A 230 6.21 -41.76 5.69
C THR A 230 4.92 -42.35 5.11
N ALA A 231 4.73 -43.66 5.24
CA ALA A 231 3.51 -44.33 4.76
C ALA A 231 2.23 -43.78 5.41
N GLU A 232 2.31 -43.33 6.67
CA GLU A 232 1.19 -42.70 7.39
C GLU A 232 0.86 -41.31 6.81
N GLU A 233 1.88 -40.48 6.60
CA GLU A 233 1.72 -39.15 5.98
C GLU A 233 1.16 -39.25 4.56
N LEU A 234 1.65 -40.22 3.78
CA LEU A 234 1.16 -40.49 2.44
C LEU A 234 -0.31 -40.94 2.45
N GLY A 235 -0.68 -41.80 3.40
CA GLY A 235 -2.06 -42.22 3.62
C GLY A 235 -2.97 -41.00 3.86
N LEU A 236 -2.58 -40.13 4.80
CA LEU A 236 -3.32 -38.90 5.14
C LEU A 236 -3.46 -37.94 3.97
N VAL A 237 -2.40 -37.75 3.18
CA VAL A 237 -2.43 -36.88 1.99
C VAL A 237 -3.36 -37.45 0.92
N ASN A 238 -3.30 -38.76 0.70
CA ASN A 238 -4.09 -39.43 -0.34
C ASN A 238 -5.59 -39.51 -0.04
N GLU A 239 -6.02 -39.30 1.21
CA GLU A 239 -7.44 -39.20 1.58
C GLU A 239 -8.22 -38.16 0.76
N ARG A 240 -7.53 -37.10 0.33
CA ARG A 240 -8.12 -36.01 -0.46
C ARG A 240 -7.62 -35.96 -1.89
N HIS A 241 -6.92 -36.98 -2.36
CA HIS A 241 -6.47 -37.03 -3.75
C HIS A 241 -7.66 -37.20 -4.71
N VAL A 242 -7.69 -36.40 -5.76
CA VAL A 242 -8.67 -36.50 -6.85
C VAL A 242 -7.90 -36.80 -8.15
N PRO A 243 -7.86 -38.07 -8.60
CA PRO A 243 -7.04 -38.46 -9.75
C PRO A 243 -7.51 -37.85 -11.08
N SER A 244 -8.82 -37.62 -11.23
CA SER A 244 -9.38 -37.04 -12.45
C SER A 244 -9.01 -35.55 -12.56
N HIS A 245 -8.29 -35.21 -13.62
CA HIS A 245 -7.92 -33.83 -13.96
C HIS A 245 -9.15 -32.96 -14.19
N LEU A 246 -10.17 -33.49 -14.87
CA LEU A 246 -11.45 -32.81 -15.06
C LEU A 246 -12.12 -32.56 -13.71
N LYS A 247 -12.18 -33.57 -12.83
CA LYS A 247 -12.85 -33.39 -11.54
C LYS A 247 -12.13 -32.40 -10.63
N ARG A 248 -10.79 -32.37 -10.67
CA ARG A 248 -10.00 -31.32 -9.99
C ARG A 248 -10.29 -29.94 -10.56
N ALA A 249 -10.39 -29.80 -11.88
CA ALA A 249 -10.71 -28.53 -12.53
C ALA A 249 -12.11 -28.03 -12.14
N GLU A 250 -13.12 -28.90 -12.13
CA GLU A 250 -14.47 -28.59 -11.64
C GLU A 250 -14.46 -28.15 -10.17
N LEU A 251 -13.74 -28.90 -9.32
CA LEU A 251 -13.60 -28.60 -7.90
C LEU A 251 -12.76 -27.33 -7.65
N ALA A 252 -11.97 -26.85 -8.61
CA ALA A 252 -11.13 -25.66 -8.49
C ALA A 252 -11.75 -24.41 -9.17
N HIS A 253 -12.68 -24.61 -10.10
CA HIS A 253 -13.43 -23.54 -10.74
C HIS A 253 -14.23 -22.71 -9.72
N ARG A 254 -14.03 -21.39 -9.74
CA ARG A 254 -14.65 -20.46 -8.79
C ARG A 254 -15.93 -19.80 -9.32
N GLY A 255 -16.21 -20.00 -10.60
CA GLY A 255 -17.24 -19.27 -11.32
C GLY A 255 -16.65 -18.11 -12.12
N THR A 256 -17.55 -17.27 -12.60
CA THR A 256 -17.28 -16.25 -13.61
C THR A 256 -17.35 -14.84 -13.05
N TRP A 257 -17.86 -14.66 -11.82
CA TRP A 257 -17.94 -13.36 -11.14
C TRP A 257 -16.92 -13.20 -10.04
N LEU A 258 -16.25 -12.05 -10.07
CA LEU A 258 -15.33 -11.66 -9.01
C LEU A 258 -16.10 -11.15 -7.79
N ASP A 259 -17.09 -10.31 -7.98
CA ASP A 259 -17.89 -9.78 -6.88
C ASP A 259 -19.35 -9.83 -7.34
N PRO A 260 -20.02 -10.98 -7.19
CA PRO A 260 -21.35 -11.17 -7.75
C PRO A 260 -22.35 -10.29 -7.04
N LEU A 261 -23.15 -9.58 -7.84
CA LEU A 261 -24.35 -8.88 -7.39
C LEU A 261 -25.55 -9.81 -7.48
N ASP A 262 -26.43 -9.74 -6.48
CA ASP A 262 -27.75 -10.40 -6.38
C ASP A 262 -28.03 -11.33 -7.56
N LEU A 263 -27.65 -12.60 -7.41
CA LEU A 263 -27.92 -13.60 -8.43
C LEU A 263 -29.43 -13.80 -8.49
N GLU A 264 -30.08 -13.17 -9.47
CA GLU A 264 -31.47 -13.43 -9.83
C GLU A 264 -31.75 -14.93 -9.94
N PRO A 265 -33.00 -15.39 -9.75
CA PRO A 265 -33.37 -16.78 -9.94
C PRO A 265 -32.89 -17.28 -11.32
N LEU A 266 -32.00 -18.28 -11.29
CA LEU A 266 -31.34 -18.78 -12.49
C LEU A 266 -32.35 -19.45 -13.42
N SER A 267 -32.39 -19.05 -14.69
CA SER A 267 -33.11 -19.78 -15.73
C SER A 267 -32.43 -21.13 -16.05
N ALA A 268 -33.13 -22.01 -16.78
CA ALA A 268 -32.55 -23.29 -17.21
C ALA A 268 -31.25 -23.11 -18.02
N ALA A 269 -31.19 -22.08 -18.87
CA ALA A 269 -29.99 -21.73 -19.65
C ALA A 269 -28.84 -21.15 -18.80
N GLN A 270 -29.10 -20.81 -17.53
CA GLN A 270 -28.14 -20.20 -16.62
C GLN A 270 -27.75 -21.14 -15.47
N GLN A 271 -28.09 -22.43 -15.55
CA GLN A 271 -27.78 -23.40 -14.49
C GLN A 271 -26.28 -23.51 -14.20
N TRP A 272 -25.41 -23.27 -15.18
CA TRP A 272 -23.96 -23.22 -14.99
C TRP A 272 -23.50 -22.19 -13.95
N LYS A 273 -24.28 -21.12 -13.74
CA LYS A 273 -24.01 -20.11 -12.71
C LYS A 273 -24.08 -20.67 -11.29
N ARG A 274 -24.64 -21.87 -11.07
CA ARG A 274 -24.59 -22.55 -9.77
C ARG A 274 -23.16 -22.86 -9.33
N ALA A 275 -22.23 -23.06 -10.28
CA ALA A 275 -20.81 -23.28 -10.00
C ALA A 275 -20.09 -22.04 -9.42
N GLN A 276 -20.74 -20.87 -9.43
CA GLN A 276 -20.23 -19.66 -8.79
C GLN A 276 -20.09 -19.86 -7.28
N ARG A 277 -18.87 -19.71 -6.75
CA ARG A 277 -18.59 -19.91 -5.31
C ARG A 277 -18.95 -18.70 -4.49
N GLU A 278 -18.49 -17.53 -4.93
CA GLU A 278 -18.81 -16.28 -4.26
C GLU A 278 -20.31 -16.04 -4.38
N LYS A 279 -21.00 -15.89 -3.25
CA LYS A 279 -22.44 -15.57 -3.23
C LYS A 279 -22.71 -14.12 -2.86
N ILE A 280 -21.73 -13.46 -2.26
CA ILE A 280 -21.77 -12.05 -1.86
C ILE A 280 -20.48 -11.34 -2.32
N PRO A 281 -20.54 -10.02 -2.56
CA PRO A 281 -19.35 -9.21 -2.86
C PRO A 281 -18.30 -9.23 -1.73
N SER A 282 -17.04 -9.00 -2.08
CA SER A 282 -15.92 -8.88 -1.12
C SER A 282 -16.13 -7.79 -0.08
N SER A 283 -16.70 -6.65 -0.48
CA SER A 283 -17.07 -5.56 0.44
C SER A 283 -18.05 -6.02 1.52
N GLN A 284 -19.14 -6.70 1.13
CA GLN A 284 -20.16 -7.18 2.05
C GLN A 284 -19.60 -8.23 3.00
N ALA A 285 -18.78 -9.17 2.50
CA ALA A 285 -18.10 -10.14 3.36
C ALA A 285 -17.21 -9.45 4.42
N ALA A 286 -16.45 -8.44 4.02
CA ALA A 286 -15.60 -7.66 4.92
C ALA A 286 -16.43 -6.87 5.95
N LEU A 287 -17.53 -6.22 5.52
CA LEU A 287 -18.42 -5.46 6.40
C LEU A 287 -19.14 -6.35 7.42
N HIS A 288 -19.65 -7.51 6.99
CA HIS A 288 -20.25 -8.48 7.89
C HIS A 288 -19.24 -8.97 8.94
N MET A 289 -18.00 -9.25 8.53
CA MET A 289 -16.93 -9.61 9.46
C MET A 289 -16.64 -8.47 10.46
N LEU A 290 -16.55 -7.21 9.99
CA LEU A 290 -16.34 -6.05 10.86
C LEU A 290 -17.48 -5.87 11.87
N ALA A 291 -18.73 -6.06 11.44
CA ALA A 291 -19.90 -6.01 12.31
C ALA A 291 -19.83 -7.08 13.43
N ASN A 292 -19.46 -8.32 13.07
CA ASN A 292 -19.28 -9.42 14.02
C ASN A 292 -18.13 -9.18 15.02
N ALA A 293 -17.08 -8.46 14.61
CA ALA A 293 -15.93 -8.12 15.47
C ALA A 293 -16.04 -6.76 16.18
N SER A 294 -17.17 -6.05 16.01
CA SER A 294 -17.32 -4.64 16.40
C SER A 294 -16.97 -4.33 17.87
N GLN A 295 -17.28 -5.26 18.77
CA GLN A 295 -17.08 -5.09 20.22
C GLN A 295 -15.61 -5.17 20.65
N THR A 296 -14.70 -5.72 19.84
CA THR A 296 -13.30 -5.93 20.24
C THR A 296 -12.31 -5.11 19.43
N ILE A 297 -12.73 -4.53 18.30
CA ILE A 297 -11.85 -3.76 17.43
C ILE A 297 -11.33 -2.51 18.15
N THR A 298 -10.00 -2.39 18.18
CA THR A 298 -9.26 -1.22 18.69
C THR A 298 -8.48 -0.51 17.59
N SER A 299 -8.19 -1.21 16.48
CA SER A 299 -7.42 -0.69 15.34
C SER A 299 -8.01 -1.19 14.02
N LEU A 300 -8.51 -0.26 13.20
CA LEU A 300 -9.03 -0.53 11.87
C LEU A 300 -8.22 0.24 10.83
N THR A 301 -7.56 -0.48 9.93
CA THR A 301 -6.76 0.09 8.85
C THR A 301 -7.26 -0.38 7.49
N ILE A 302 -7.61 0.59 6.67
CA ILE A 302 -8.11 0.47 5.32
C ILE A 302 -7.15 1.30 4.45
N ASP A 303 -6.25 0.61 3.74
CA ASP A 303 -5.09 1.23 3.08
C ASP A 303 -5.00 0.85 1.60
N TRP A 304 -5.41 1.74 0.71
CA TRP A 304 -5.44 1.54 -0.74
C TRP A 304 -6.35 0.38 -1.12
N ILE A 305 -7.58 0.41 -0.61
CA ILE A 305 -8.61 -0.56 -1.00
C ILE A 305 -9.29 -0.10 -2.28
N PHE A 306 -9.54 -1.04 -3.19
CA PHE A 306 -10.23 -0.78 -4.45
C PHE A 306 -11.73 -0.98 -4.24
N THR A 307 -12.44 0.11 -3.91
CA THR A 307 -13.89 0.10 -3.69
C THR A 307 -14.65 0.50 -4.93
N MET A 308 -14.04 1.31 -5.80
CA MET A 308 -14.66 1.78 -7.03
C MET A 308 -15.00 0.57 -7.92
N PRO A 309 -16.28 0.43 -8.31
CA PRO A 309 -16.68 -0.59 -9.27
C PRO A 309 -15.90 -0.43 -10.59
N SER A 310 -15.45 -1.55 -11.15
CA SER A 310 -14.66 -1.57 -12.40
C SER A 310 -15.43 -1.00 -13.58
N ASN A 311 -16.76 -1.15 -13.55
CA ASN A 311 -17.67 -0.55 -14.50
C ASN A 311 -17.75 0.96 -14.25
N LEU A 312 -17.70 1.52 -13.04
CA LEU A 312 -17.85 2.96 -12.87
C LEU A 312 -16.77 3.75 -13.61
N GLY A 313 -15.50 3.34 -13.60
CA GLY A 313 -14.46 3.97 -14.44
C GLY A 313 -14.80 4.06 -15.94
N TYR A 314 -15.74 3.25 -16.45
CA TYR A 314 -16.03 3.09 -17.89
C TYR A 314 -17.53 3.03 -18.27
N SER A 315 -18.46 2.94 -17.33
CA SER A 315 -19.86 2.56 -17.45
C SER A 315 -20.63 3.23 -16.31
N ARG A 316 -21.49 4.17 -16.68
CA ARG A 316 -22.29 5.03 -15.81
C ARG A 316 -23.47 4.27 -15.19
N ASP A 317 -23.24 3.08 -14.64
CA ASP A 317 -24.28 2.21 -14.10
C ASP A 317 -24.88 2.77 -12.79
N PRO A 318 -26.17 3.18 -12.78
CA PRO A 318 -26.79 3.75 -11.59
C PRO A 318 -26.87 2.77 -10.42
N ILE A 319 -27.01 1.47 -10.68
CA ILE A 319 -27.14 0.45 -9.62
C ILE A 319 -25.80 0.25 -8.91
N GLY A 320 -24.71 0.07 -9.67
CA GLY A 320 -23.35 -0.01 -9.14
C GLY A 320 -22.99 1.23 -8.32
N GLN A 321 -23.38 2.42 -8.79
CA GLN A 321 -23.18 3.68 -8.06
C GLN A 321 -23.91 3.69 -6.71
N GLN A 322 -25.19 3.32 -6.68
CA GLN A 322 -25.94 3.25 -5.44
C GLN A 322 -25.31 2.28 -4.44
N ARG A 323 -24.85 1.12 -4.90
CA ARG A 323 -24.20 0.11 -4.03
C ARG A 323 -22.83 0.54 -3.53
N TRP A 324 -22.07 1.26 -4.37
CA TRP A 324 -20.82 1.86 -3.95
C TRP A 324 -21.03 2.86 -2.81
N VAL A 325 -22.13 3.61 -2.85
CA VAL A 325 -22.54 4.49 -1.74
C VAL A 325 -23.01 3.69 -0.53
N ASP A 326 -23.81 2.64 -0.72
CA ASP A 326 -24.28 1.77 0.36
C ASP A 326 -23.09 1.15 1.15
N LEU A 327 -22.00 0.77 0.47
CA LEU A 327 -20.76 0.31 1.12
C LEU A 327 -20.24 1.30 2.18
N TYR A 328 -20.22 2.59 1.87
CA TYR A 328 -19.74 3.60 2.82
C TYR A 328 -20.77 3.88 3.92
N ILE A 329 -22.06 3.91 3.58
CA ILE A 329 -23.15 3.99 4.56
C ILE A 329 -22.99 2.86 5.59
N ASP A 330 -22.83 1.63 5.14
CA ASP A 330 -22.69 0.46 6.01
C ASP A 330 -21.41 0.54 6.85
N LEU A 331 -20.27 0.87 6.24
CA LEU A 331 -18.99 1.00 6.95
C LEU A 331 -19.05 2.02 8.09
N PHE A 332 -19.53 3.23 7.80
CA PHE A 332 -19.58 4.32 8.78
C PHE A 332 -20.79 4.24 9.71
N SER A 333 -21.73 3.33 9.46
CA SER A 333 -22.80 2.98 10.42
C SER A 333 -22.32 2.02 11.50
N LEU A 334 -21.19 1.33 11.32
CA LEU A 334 -20.60 0.48 12.35
C LEU A 334 -20.11 1.32 13.55
N ARG A 335 -20.14 0.72 14.74
CA ARG A 335 -19.69 1.32 15.99
C ARG A 335 -18.69 0.39 16.66
N PHE A 336 -17.55 0.95 17.05
CA PHE A 336 -16.41 0.24 17.61
C PHE A 336 -16.07 0.87 18.97
N PRO A 337 -16.68 0.41 20.07
CA PRO A 337 -16.58 1.08 21.39
C PRO A 337 -15.16 1.25 21.93
N HIS A 338 -14.20 0.48 21.42
CA HIS A 338 -12.81 0.48 21.87
C HIS A 338 -11.84 1.00 20.81
N LEU A 339 -12.33 1.62 19.73
CA LEU A 339 -11.51 2.12 18.64
C LEU A 339 -10.58 3.23 19.13
N ARG A 340 -9.27 3.01 18.92
CA ARG A 340 -8.20 3.97 19.22
C ARG A 340 -7.45 4.38 17.96
N ALA A 341 -7.41 3.53 16.95
CA ALA A 341 -6.78 3.82 15.68
C ALA A 341 -7.74 3.59 14.52
N PHE A 342 -8.03 4.65 13.77
CA PHE A 342 -8.78 4.58 12.53
C PHE A 342 -7.92 5.14 11.40
N GLN A 343 -7.60 4.29 10.44
CA GLN A 343 -6.81 4.68 9.28
C GLN A 343 -7.57 4.34 8.01
N PHE A 344 -8.04 5.35 7.30
CA PHE A 344 -8.62 5.23 5.98
C PHE A 344 -7.76 6.02 5.00
N ARG A 345 -7.05 5.31 4.12
CA ARG A 345 -6.03 5.90 3.24
C ARG A 345 -6.22 5.45 1.83
N ASN A 346 -6.69 6.34 0.99
CA ASN A 346 -7.30 5.95 -0.27
C ASN A 346 -7.08 7.03 -1.34
N ALA A 347 -5.90 7.65 -1.36
CA ALA A 347 -5.57 8.74 -2.28
C ALA A 347 -4.27 8.46 -3.07
N VAL A 348 -4.09 7.23 -3.58
CA VAL A 348 -2.84 6.86 -4.30
C VAL A 348 -3.03 6.61 -5.78
N VAL A 349 -4.13 5.98 -6.16
CA VAL A 349 -4.58 5.86 -7.55
C VAL A 349 -6.07 6.18 -7.60
N PHE A 350 -6.57 6.57 -8.77
CA PHE A 350 -7.96 6.98 -8.97
C PHE A 350 -8.96 5.94 -8.44
N GLU A 351 -8.68 4.65 -8.65
CA GLU A 351 -9.54 3.53 -8.25
C GLU A 351 -9.66 3.32 -6.73
N THR A 352 -8.81 4.01 -5.95
CA THR A 352 -8.85 3.97 -4.48
C THR A 352 -9.59 5.16 -3.86
N GLN A 353 -9.98 6.18 -4.63
CA GLN A 353 -10.55 7.41 -4.09
C GLN A 353 -11.82 7.19 -3.27
N LEU A 354 -12.02 8.07 -2.28
CA LEU A 354 -13.31 8.24 -1.62
C LEU A 354 -14.29 8.93 -2.57
N PRO A 355 -15.61 8.70 -2.44
CA PRO A 355 -16.60 9.47 -3.17
C PRO A 355 -16.45 10.98 -2.87
N HIS A 356 -16.37 11.79 -3.93
CA HIS A 356 -16.35 13.24 -3.80
C HIS A 356 -17.61 13.74 -3.08
N GLY A 357 -17.48 14.70 -2.16
CA GLY A 357 -18.61 15.15 -1.34
C GLY A 357 -18.83 14.34 -0.06
N MET A 358 -17.98 13.36 0.26
CA MET A 358 -17.91 12.77 1.60
C MET A 358 -16.84 13.46 2.45
N TYR A 359 -17.25 14.09 3.55
CA TYR A 359 -16.35 14.87 4.41
C TYR A 359 -16.42 14.40 5.87
N LEU A 360 -15.32 14.49 6.60
CA LEU A 360 -15.22 14.03 7.98
C LEU A 360 -15.93 14.98 8.97
N PHE A 361 -15.82 16.29 8.75
CA PHE A 361 -16.29 17.36 9.63
C PHE A 361 -17.24 18.32 8.92
N ASP A 362 -18.03 17.81 7.98
CA ASP A 362 -19.04 18.58 7.25
C ASP A 362 -20.21 17.67 6.87
N ARG A 363 -21.24 18.25 6.26
CA ARG A 363 -22.31 17.49 5.61
C ARG A 363 -21.80 16.78 4.37
N SER A 364 -22.45 15.69 4.00
CA SER A 364 -22.22 15.08 2.70
C SER A 364 -22.88 15.90 1.58
N TYR A 365 -22.09 16.26 0.59
CA TYR A 365 -22.53 16.86 -0.67
C TYR A 365 -22.33 15.88 -1.82
N LEU A 366 -22.59 14.59 -1.59
CA LEU A 366 -22.46 13.57 -2.61
C LEU A 366 -23.63 13.68 -3.61
N HIS A 367 -23.45 14.47 -4.67
CA HIS A 367 -24.47 14.67 -5.72
C HIS A 367 -23.89 14.69 -7.14
N GLN A 368 -22.56 14.64 -7.26
CA GLN A 368 -21.83 14.64 -8.52
C GLN A 368 -20.74 13.58 -8.50
N ARG A 369 -20.38 13.12 -9.68
CA ARG A 369 -19.31 12.15 -9.89
C ARG A 369 -18.09 12.85 -10.49
N GLU A 370 -16.94 12.74 -9.83
CA GLU A 370 -15.68 13.15 -10.45
C GLU A 370 -15.39 12.26 -11.66
N SER A 371 -15.24 12.92 -12.79
CA SER A 371 -14.90 12.27 -14.05
C SER A 371 -13.44 11.88 -14.10
N LEU A 372 -13.11 10.90 -14.96
CA LEU A 372 -11.72 10.75 -15.39
C LEU A 372 -11.22 12.07 -16.00
N PRO A 373 -9.92 12.40 -15.86
CA PRO A 373 -9.36 13.61 -16.46
C PRO A 373 -9.76 13.75 -17.94
N GLY A 374 -10.43 14.87 -18.29
CA GLY A 374 -10.90 15.15 -19.65
C GLY A 374 -12.34 14.70 -19.96
N GLN A 375 -13.08 14.13 -19.01
CA GLN A 375 -14.52 13.86 -19.13
C GLN A 375 -15.36 14.84 -18.29
N PRO A 376 -16.61 15.15 -18.69
CA PRO A 376 -17.50 16.04 -17.95
C PRO A 376 -18.15 15.32 -16.77
N ASP A 377 -18.24 16.01 -15.62
CA ASP A 377 -18.89 15.48 -14.43
C ASP A 377 -20.36 15.16 -14.71
N ASP A 378 -20.77 13.97 -14.27
CA ASP A 378 -22.15 13.52 -14.40
C ASP A 378 -22.83 13.54 -13.03
N ALA A 379 -24.00 14.16 -12.96
CA ALA A 379 -24.87 14.01 -11.81
C ALA A 379 -25.43 12.58 -11.77
N PHE A 380 -25.56 12.02 -10.56
CA PHE A 380 -26.28 10.77 -10.35
C PHE A 380 -27.27 10.93 -9.20
N THR A 381 -28.39 10.23 -9.28
CA THR A 381 -29.47 10.35 -8.31
C THR A 381 -29.30 9.33 -7.19
N LEU A 382 -29.12 9.84 -5.96
CA LEU A 382 -29.20 9.05 -4.75
C LEU A 382 -30.66 8.75 -4.37
N ARG A 383 -30.89 7.61 -3.71
CA ARG A 383 -32.19 7.33 -3.11
C ARG A 383 -32.41 8.23 -1.89
N GLN A 384 -33.68 8.53 -1.59
CA GLN A 384 -34.03 9.37 -0.45
C GLN A 384 -33.47 8.83 0.88
N ASP A 385 -33.50 7.52 1.08
CA ASP A 385 -32.94 6.87 2.27
C ASP A 385 -31.42 7.01 2.37
N GLN A 386 -30.72 7.06 1.24
CA GLN A 386 -29.27 7.28 1.20
C GLN A 386 -28.93 8.73 1.54
N LEU A 387 -29.66 9.70 0.98
CA LEU A 387 -29.47 11.12 1.29
C LEU A 387 -29.59 11.40 2.79
N GLU A 388 -30.64 10.85 3.42
CA GLU A 388 -30.87 11.01 4.86
C GLU A 388 -29.77 10.38 5.72
N LYS A 389 -29.26 9.20 5.33
CA LYS A 389 -28.19 8.52 6.06
C LYS A 389 -26.83 9.19 5.88
N LEU A 390 -26.55 9.73 4.69
CA LEU A 390 -25.25 10.31 4.35
C LEU A 390 -24.99 11.66 5.00
N ASP A 391 -26.03 12.46 5.20
CA ASP A 391 -25.95 13.88 5.59
C ASP A 391 -24.85 14.15 6.60
N THR A 392 -24.91 13.54 7.79
CA THR A 392 -23.87 13.69 8.83
C THR A 392 -23.16 12.37 9.16
N LEU A 393 -23.07 11.44 8.22
CA LEU A 393 -22.61 10.06 8.46
C LEU A 393 -21.21 9.99 9.06
N CYS A 394 -20.22 10.57 8.39
CA CYS A 394 -18.82 10.55 8.82
C CYS A 394 -18.61 11.36 10.12
N LEU A 395 -19.32 12.49 10.26
CA LEU A 395 -19.32 13.28 11.48
C LEU A 395 -19.82 12.44 12.67
N SER A 396 -20.97 11.79 12.51
CA SER A 396 -21.57 10.92 13.53
C SER A 396 -20.70 9.71 13.86
N PHE A 397 -19.96 9.20 12.88
CA PHE A 397 -18.97 8.17 13.10
C PHE A 397 -17.89 8.67 14.06
N ILE A 398 -17.24 9.81 13.80
CA ILE A 398 -16.19 10.31 14.70
C ILE A 398 -16.73 10.68 16.09
N GLU A 399 -17.94 11.25 16.19
CA GLU A 399 -18.59 11.55 17.47
C GLU A 399 -18.73 10.33 18.37
N SER A 400 -18.97 9.16 17.77
CA SER A 400 -19.12 7.90 18.50
C SER A 400 -17.78 7.25 18.90
N HIS A 401 -16.65 7.75 18.41
CA HIS A 401 -15.31 7.19 18.63
C HIS A 401 -14.36 8.18 19.32
N GLN A 402 -14.76 8.66 20.50
CA GLN A 402 -14.05 9.74 21.21
C GLN A 402 -12.66 9.34 21.76
N SER A 403 -12.35 8.04 21.82
CA SER A 403 -11.07 7.51 22.30
C SER A 403 -9.98 7.44 21.23
N LEU A 404 -10.21 8.03 20.04
CA LEU A 404 -9.25 8.02 18.94
C LEU A 404 -7.94 8.72 19.33
N GLN A 405 -6.84 8.02 19.05
CA GLN A 405 -5.45 8.44 19.26
C GLN A 405 -4.65 8.40 17.96
N CYS A 406 -5.12 7.66 16.94
CA CYS A 406 -4.55 7.66 15.59
C CYS A 406 -5.65 7.86 14.55
N LEU A 407 -5.43 8.82 13.65
CA LEU A 407 -6.30 9.14 12.53
C LEU A 407 -5.48 9.18 11.24
N ALA A 408 -5.85 8.36 10.26
CA ALA A 408 -5.45 8.58 8.88
C ALA A 408 -6.67 8.85 8.01
N TRP A 409 -6.65 9.94 7.26
CA TRP A 409 -7.75 10.36 6.40
C TRP A 409 -7.24 11.23 5.24
N PRO A 410 -7.84 11.16 4.03
CA PRO A 410 -7.46 12.05 2.93
C PRO A 410 -7.70 13.51 3.31
N MET A 411 -6.70 14.35 3.07
CA MET A 411 -6.68 15.73 3.59
C MET A 411 -7.82 16.59 3.03
N ASP A 412 -8.12 16.42 1.74
CA ASP A 412 -9.17 17.06 0.97
C ASP A 412 -10.58 16.54 1.31
N HIS A 413 -10.70 15.57 2.21
CA HIS A 413 -11.96 15.02 2.70
C HIS A 413 -12.23 15.36 4.17
N PHE A 414 -11.52 16.31 4.78
CA PHE A 414 -11.84 16.77 6.13
C PHE A 414 -13.05 17.71 6.16
N PHE A 415 -13.06 18.71 5.28
CA PHE A 415 -14.11 19.72 5.15
C PHE A 415 -14.51 19.86 3.68
N SER A 416 -15.73 20.34 3.40
CA SER A 416 -16.09 20.80 2.06
C SER A 416 -15.37 22.11 1.71
N GLU A 417 -15.55 22.64 0.51
CA GLU A 417 -15.11 24.01 0.16
C GLU A 417 -16.07 25.09 0.69
N ASN A 418 -17.27 24.72 1.13
CA ASN A 418 -18.32 25.64 1.57
C ASN A 418 -18.23 25.93 3.07
N ALA A 419 -18.58 27.15 3.51
CA ALA A 419 -18.64 27.46 4.94
C ALA A 419 -19.44 26.42 5.73
N LEU A 420 -18.95 26.08 6.93
CA LEU A 420 -19.58 25.05 7.75
C LEU A 420 -21.01 25.47 8.10
N PRO A 421 -22.03 24.61 7.91
CA PRO A 421 -23.41 24.90 8.29
C PRO A 421 -23.52 25.25 9.77
N SER A 422 -24.33 26.27 10.10
CA SER A 422 -24.43 26.80 11.47
C SER A 422 -24.90 25.77 12.49
N ASP A 423 -25.68 24.77 12.08
CA ASP A 423 -26.16 23.67 12.92
C ASP A 423 -25.08 22.63 13.24
N LEU A 424 -23.95 22.64 12.53
CA LEU A 424 -22.83 21.72 12.75
C LEU A 424 -21.65 22.31 13.50
N VAL A 425 -21.56 23.64 13.63
CA VAL A 425 -20.41 24.35 14.22
C VAL A 425 -20.07 23.80 15.61
N ASP A 426 -21.04 23.78 16.52
CA ASP A 426 -20.81 23.32 17.90
C ASP A 426 -20.38 21.85 17.99
N ARG A 427 -20.93 21.01 17.11
CA ARG A 427 -20.61 19.57 17.04
C ARG A 427 -19.16 19.37 16.58
N VAL A 428 -18.78 20.03 15.49
CA VAL A 428 -17.44 19.96 14.92
C VAL A 428 -16.41 20.52 15.90
N ASP A 429 -16.68 21.66 16.52
CA ASP A 429 -15.79 22.27 17.52
C ASP A 429 -15.53 21.33 18.70
N ALA A 430 -16.57 20.69 19.24
CA ALA A 430 -16.42 19.72 20.33
C ALA A 430 -15.54 18.52 19.94
N ILE A 431 -15.67 18.03 18.71
CA ILE A 431 -14.86 16.91 18.20
C ILE A 431 -13.40 17.35 18.02
N ILE A 432 -13.16 18.51 17.40
CA ILE A 432 -11.80 19.04 17.19
C ILE A 432 -11.13 19.30 18.53
N GLU A 433 -11.86 19.82 19.52
CA GLU A 433 -11.36 20.03 20.87
C GLU A 433 -10.99 18.71 21.56
N ASN A 434 -11.80 17.66 21.39
CA ASN A 434 -11.47 16.33 21.88
C ASN A 434 -10.22 15.76 21.20
N LEU A 435 -10.17 15.77 19.87
CA LEU A 435 -9.04 15.28 19.09
C LEU A 435 -7.75 16.05 19.38
N SER A 436 -7.84 17.36 19.63
CA SER A 436 -6.70 18.19 20.04
C SER A 436 -5.98 17.65 21.28
N ARG A 437 -6.74 17.01 22.20
CA ARG A 437 -6.24 16.41 23.46
C ARG A 437 -5.98 14.90 23.37
N SER A 438 -6.52 14.20 22.38
CA SER A 438 -6.44 12.74 22.30
C SER A 438 -5.50 12.25 21.20
N LEU A 439 -5.42 12.95 20.07
CA LEU A 439 -4.73 12.53 18.86
C LEU A 439 -3.20 12.61 19.04
N VAL A 440 -2.54 11.47 18.83
CA VAL A 440 -1.10 11.28 18.95
C VAL A 440 -0.46 11.06 17.59
N ASP A 441 -1.10 10.29 16.71
CA ASP A 441 -0.62 9.98 15.37
C ASP A 441 -1.61 10.48 14.32
N LEU A 442 -1.20 11.48 13.54
CA LEU A 442 -1.98 12.02 12.43
C LEU A 442 -1.32 11.63 11.11
N ARG A 443 -2.13 11.16 10.16
CA ARG A 443 -1.67 10.86 8.81
C ARG A 443 -2.64 11.41 7.79
N VAL A 444 -2.11 12.10 6.80
CA VAL A 444 -2.90 12.68 5.72
C VAL A 444 -2.24 12.38 4.38
N ASP A 445 -3.08 12.17 3.38
CA ASP A 445 -2.67 12.03 2.00
C ASP A 445 -3.59 12.79 1.04
N THR A 446 -3.06 13.09 -0.14
CA THR A 446 -3.79 13.68 -1.26
C THR A 446 -3.53 12.84 -2.51
N LEU A 447 -4.42 12.93 -3.50
CA LEU A 447 -4.29 12.15 -4.72
C LEU A 447 -2.92 12.35 -5.38
N TYR A 448 -2.30 11.26 -5.81
CA TYR A 448 -1.06 11.29 -6.57
C TYR A 448 -1.32 11.83 -7.99
N SER A 449 -0.62 12.91 -8.37
CA SER A 449 -0.78 13.56 -9.68
C SER A 449 -0.04 12.85 -10.82
N GLY A 450 0.83 11.88 -10.53
CA GLY A 450 1.64 11.17 -11.53
C GLY A 450 2.89 11.93 -12.00
N VAL A 451 2.86 13.27 -11.99
CA VAL A 451 3.87 14.10 -12.68
C VAL A 451 4.82 14.79 -11.70
N CYS A 452 4.27 15.56 -10.76
CA CYS A 452 5.01 16.34 -9.76
C CYS A 452 4.11 16.82 -8.60
N ASP A 453 4.75 17.22 -7.50
CA ASP A 453 4.07 17.88 -6.37
C ASP A 453 4.02 19.39 -6.63
N LEU A 454 3.07 19.87 -7.44
CA LEU A 454 2.97 21.27 -7.85
C LEU A 454 2.62 22.20 -6.68
N GLN A 455 3.04 23.47 -6.76
CA GLN A 455 2.60 24.53 -5.85
C GLN A 455 1.09 24.72 -5.89
N THR A 456 0.53 25.13 -4.75
CA THR A 456 -0.90 25.37 -4.54
C THR A 456 -1.57 26.24 -5.60
N GLU A 457 -0.87 27.28 -6.08
CA GLU A 457 -1.38 28.27 -7.05
C GLU A 457 -0.86 28.03 -8.47
N SER A 458 -0.21 26.89 -8.74
CA SER A 458 0.21 26.55 -10.08
C SER A 458 -0.99 26.47 -11.02
N HIS A 459 -0.90 27.11 -12.20
CA HIS A 459 -1.90 26.99 -13.26
C HIS A 459 -2.11 25.54 -13.75
N ARG A 460 -1.17 24.63 -13.44
CA ARG A 460 -1.28 23.20 -13.73
C ARG A 460 -2.03 22.42 -12.63
N SER A 461 -2.42 23.07 -11.52
CA SER A 461 -3.26 22.48 -10.47
C SER A 461 -4.73 22.58 -10.88
N PRO A 462 -5.42 21.47 -11.20
CA PRO A 462 -6.71 21.51 -11.89
C PRO A 462 -7.92 21.76 -10.97
N ASP A 463 -7.81 21.53 -9.65
CA ASP A 463 -8.97 21.58 -8.74
C ASP A 463 -8.84 22.67 -7.66
N ALA A 464 -9.49 23.81 -7.91
CA ALA A 464 -9.59 24.92 -6.96
C ALA A 464 -10.39 24.54 -5.68
N GLY A 465 -11.34 23.62 -5.78
CA GLY A 465 -12.10 23.09 -4.65
C GLY A 465 -11.24 22.24 -3.73
N ALA A 466 -10.49 21.27 -4.27
CA ALA A 466 -9.54 20.49 -3.46
C ALA A 466 -8.53 21.37 -2.74
N ARG A 467 -8.04 22.43 -3.40
CA ARG A 467 -7.19 23.42 -2.75
C ARG A 467 -7.86 24.05 -1.53
N GLU A 468 -9.08 24.55 -1.67
CA GLU A 468 -9.79 25.19 -0.56
C GLU A 468 -10.02 24.22 0.61
N ARG A 469 -10.41 22.97 0.31
CA ARG A 469 -10.59 21.92 1.33
C ARG A 469 -9.31 21.65 2.13
N ARG A 470 -8.16 21.61 1.46
CA ARG A 470 -6.85 21.44 2.11
C ARG A 470 -6.47 22.65 2.97
N ARG A 471 -6.76 23.88 2.52
CA ARG A 471 -6.55 25.10 3.34
C ARG A 471 -7.36 25.05 4.63
N ARG A 472 -8.63 24.70 4.53
CA ARG A 472 -9.51 24.53 5.70
C ARG A 472 -9.00 23.46 6.66
N PHE A 473 -8.47 22.34 6.17
CA PHE A 473 -7.78 21.37 7.03
C PHE A 473 -6.62 22.02 7.82
N ILE A 474 -5.75 22.77 7.13
CA ILE A 474 -4.57 23.40 7.76
C ILE A 474 -5.01 24.41 8.83
N GLU A 475 -5.93 25.30 8.47
CA GLU A 475 -6.32 26.44 9.30
C GLU A 475 -7.31 26.08 10.41
N TYR A 476 -8.24 25.15 10.17
CA TYR A 476 -9.32 24.86 11.12
C TYR A 476 -9.10 23.57 11.91
N PHE A 477 -8.36 22.59 11.37
CA PHE A 477 -8.07 21.34 12.07
C PHE A 477 -6.64 21.30 12.60
N ALA A 478 -5.63 21.33 11.73
CA ALA A 478 -4.23 21.16 12.12
C ALA A 478 -3.78 22.24 13.12
N ALA A 479 -4.17 23.50 12.90
CA ALA A 479 -3.82 24.62 13.78
C ALA A 479 -4.41 24.53 15.20
N LYS A 480 -5.41 23.65 15.42
CA LYS A 480 -6.06 23.46 16.73
C LYS A 480 -5.46 22.29 17.52
N MET A 481 -4.63 21.45 16.89
CA MET A 481 -4.05 20.28 17.55
C MET A 481 -2.98 20.68 18.56
N LYS A 482 -2.93 19.96 19.70
CA LYS A 482 -1.96 20.23 20.78
C LYS A 482 -1.14 19.01 21.22
N LYS A 483 -1.56 17.80 20.85
CA LYS A 483 -0.95 16.55 21.34
C LYS A 483 -0.23 15.71 20.28
N VAL A 484 -0.36 16.04 19.00
CA VAL A 484 0.21 15.20 17.93
C VAL A 484 1.72 15.02 18.16
N GLU A 485 2.17 13.77 18.23
CA GLU A 485 3.58 13.40 18.38
C GLU A 485 4.17 12.90 17.05
N SER A 486 3.33 12.30 16.21
CA SER A 486 3.73 11.85 14.88
C SER A 486 2.80 12.38 13.80
N ILE A 487 3.40 12.99 12.78
CA ILE A 487 2.71 13.41 11.56
C ILE A 487 3.31 12.70 10.36
N LYS A 488 2.43 12.17 9.51
CA LYS A 488 2.79 11.61 8.21
C LYS A 488 1.97 12.25 7.10
N VAL A 489 2.65 12.87 6.15
CA VAL A 489 2.07 13.54 4.99
C VAL A 489 2.57 12.86 3.73
N GLU A 490 1.66 12.38 2.89
CA GLU A 490 2.00 11.65 1.66
C GLU A 490 1.14 12.10 0.47
N GLY A 491 1.44 11.56 -0.72
CA GLY A 491 0.66 11.82 -1.93
C GLY A 491 1.07 13.10 -2.64
N GLY A 492 0.25 13.54 -3.59
CA GLY A 492 0.54 14.69 -4.46
C GLY A 492 0.36 16.06 -3.79
N MET A 493 0.60 16.16 -2.48
CA MET A 493 0.32 17.38 -1.73
C MET A 493 1.34 18.47 -2.09
N PRO A 494 0.88 19.70 -2.41
CA PRO A 494 1.76 20.84 -2.66
C PRO A 494 2.78 21.06 -1.54
N ARG A 495 4.00 21.41 -1.94
CA ARG A 495 5.13 21.54 -1.02
C ARG A 495 4.94 22.66 0.01
N ASP A 496 4.33 23.77 -0.40
CA ASP A 496 3.97 24.88 0.50
C ASP A 496 2.87 24.47 1.50
N GLU A 497 1.88 23.68 1.10
CA GLU A 497 0.88 23.13 2.02
C GLU A 497 1.49 22.15 3.04
N ARG A 498 2.51 21.35 2.65
CA ARG A 498 3.28 20.51 3.58
C ARG A 498 3.95 21.37 4.66
N ARG A 499 4.54 22.49 4.27
CA ARG A 499 5.16 23.47 5.19
C ARG A 499 4.12 24.06 6.12
N GLU A 500 3.01 24.55 5.57
CA GLU A 500 1.95 25.20 6.36
C GLU A 500 1.29 24.22 7.34
N THR A 501 1.17 22.94 6.97
CA THR A 501 0.71 21.89 7.91
C THR A 501 1.64 21.77 9.12
N LEU A 502 2.96 21.80 8.93
CA LEU A 502 3.92 21.74 10.05
C LEU A 502 3.96 23.02 10.88
N ARG A 503 3.73 24.18 10.25
CA ARG A 503 3.56 25.48 10.93
C ARG A 503 2.27 25.53 11.75
N ALA A 504 1.18 24.97 11.23
CA ALA A 504 -0.09 24.88 11.94
C ALA A 504 0.07 24.05 13.22
N LEU A 505 0.83 22.94 13.15
CA LEU A 505 1.12 22.06 14.27
C LEU A 505 2.15 22.61 15.28
N HIS A 506 2.51 23.90 15.26
CA HIS A 506 3.50 24.50 16.18
C HIS A 506 3.25 24.23 17.68
N ALA A 507 2.00 24.06 18.10
CA ALA A 507 1.63 23.78 19.49
C ALA A 507 1.79 22.30 19.89
N CYS A 508 2.13 21.42 18.94
CA CYS A 508 2.28 19.98 19.15
C CYS A 508 3.73 19.58 19.44
N PRO A 509 3.98 18.61 20.34
CA PRO A 509 5.32 18.10 20.62
C PRO A 509 5.76 17.06 19.58
N LEU A 510 5.94 17.47 18.32
CA LEU A 510 6.26 16.54 17.23
C LEU A 510 7.58 15.82 17.46
N GLN A 511 7.53 14.51 17.68
CA GLN A 511 8.68 13.62 17.79
C GLN A 511 9.06 13.03 16.43
N LYS A 512 8.06 12.75 15.59
CA LYS A 512 8.24 12.06 14.31
C LYS A 512 7.56 12.80 13.16
N ILE A 513 8.35 13.23 12.18
CA ILE A 513 7.85 13.91 10.98
C ILE A 513 8.20 13.07 9.75
N VAL A 514 7.19 12.68 8.99
CA VAL A 514 7.34 11.90 7.76
C VAL A 514 6.67 12.64 6.61
N LEU A 515 7.45 13.11 5.64
CA LEU A 515 6.94 13.70 4.40
C LEU A 515 7.35 12.81 3.22
N ILE A 516 6.40 12.47 2.36
CA ILE A 516 6.63 11.61 1.20
C ILE A 516 5.94 12.22 -0.02
N GLY A 517 6.68 12.36 -1.11
CA GLY A 517 6.20 12.90 -2.37
C GLY A 517 6.99 12.38 -3.58
N ILE A 518 6.65 12.87 -4.76
CA ILE A 518 7.44 12.66 -5.99
C ILE A 518 8.72 13.49 -5.90
N CYS A 519 8.52 14.76 -5.55
CA CYS A 519 9.58 15.74 -5.39
C CYS A 519 10.06 15.74 -3.93
N SER A 520 11.33 16.08 -3.74
CA SER A 520 11.96 16.21 -2.44
C SER A 520 11.17 17.19 -1.55
N PRO A 521 10.60 16.73 -0.42
CA PRO A 521 9.87 17.61 0.50
C PRO A 521 10.75 18.68 1.15
N LEU A 522 12.08 18.51 1.10
CA LEU A 522 13.05 19.47 1.64
C LEU A 522 13.25 20.68 0.73
N GLY A 523 12.85 20.53 -0.52
CA GLY A 523 13.03 21.48 -1.59
C GLY A 523 13.93 20.95 -2.71
N ASN A 524 14.06 21.76 -3.75
CA ASN A 524 14.79 21.46 -4.97
C ASN A 524 16.27 21.86 -4.82
N THR A 525 17.10 20.87 -4.53
CA THR A 525 18.55 21.06 -4.43
C THR A 525 19.24 21.16 -5.79
N TRP A 526 18.56 20.95 -6.92
CA TRP A 526 19.19 20.96 -8.25
C TRP A 526 19.30 22.37 -8.85
N GLY A 527 19.07 23.40 -8.04
CA GLY A 527 19.08 24.79 -8.48
C GLY A 527 17.74 25.23 -9.06
N HIS A 528 17.68 26.50 -9.48
CA HIS A 528 16.46 27.08 -10.02
C HIS A 528 16.03 26.32 -11.28
N GLU A 529 14.83 25.71 -11.26
CA GLU A 529 14.31 24.85 -12.34
C GLU A 529 15.22 23.65 -12.68
N GLY A 530 16.04 23.18 -11.74
CA GLY A 530 16.95 22.04 -11.98
C GLY A 530 18.18 22.36 -12.84
N ARG A 531 18.40 23.65 -13.16
CA ARG A 531 19.46 24.08 -14.10
C ARG A 531 20.88 23.74 -13.66
N ASP A 532 21.13 23.55 -12.37
CA ASP A 532 22.48 23.16 -11.90
C ASP A 532 22.79 21.69 -12.29
N LEU A 533 21.81 20.92 -12.78
CA LEU A 533 21.94 19.56 -13.33
C LEU A 533 21.34 19.37 -14.73
N ALA A 534 21.00 20.44 -15.47
CA ALA A 534 20.21 20.33 -16.71
C ALA A 534 20.78 19.36 -17.76
N GLU A 535 22.10 19.21 -17.86
CA GLU A 535 22.76 18.29 -18.80
C GLU A 535 22.51 16.81 -18.48
N GLN A 536 22.03 16.47 -17.28
CA GLN A 536 21.79 15.12 -16.79
C GLN A 536 20.30 14.80 -16.60
N LEU A 537 19.40 15.74 -16.93
CA LEU A 537 17.96 15.62 -16.70
C LEU A 537 17.20 15.58 -18.02
N SER A 538 16.12 14.81 -18.05
CA SER A 538 15.13 14.86 -19.13
C SER A 538 14.29 16.13 -19.06
N GLN A 539 13.65 16.51 -20.18
CA GLN A 539 12.77 17.67 -20.24
C GLN A 539 11.60 17.57 -19.25
N ASP A 540 11.01 16.37 -19.11
CA ASP A 540 9.92 16.11 -18.16
C ASP A 540 10.36 16.25 -16.69
N GLU A 541 11.63 15.94 -16.39
CA GLU A 541 12.19 16.16 -15.06
C GLU A 541 12.42 17.64 -14.77
N LEU A 542 12.86 18.43 -15.75
CA LEU A 542 13.03 19.87 -15.60
C LEU A 542 11.68 20.56 -15.34
N GLU A 543 10.64 20.19 -16.07
CA GLU A 543 9.30 20.76 -15.91
C GLU A 543 8.59 20.37 -14.60
N ALA A 544 9.06 19.31 -13.95
CA ALA A 544 8.51 18.80 -12.70
C ALA A 544 9.06 19.51 -11.44
N LEU A 545 10.07 20.37 -11.58
CA LEU A 545 10.81 20.96 -10.47
C LEU A 545 10.36 22.39 -10.17
N GLU A 546 10.09 22.66 -8.90
CA GLU A 546 9.84 24.02 -8.43
C GLU A 546 11.14 24.84 -8.35
N GLY A 547 11.03 26.13 -8.65
CA GLY A 547 12.11 27.09 -8.44
C GLY A 547 12.38 27.34 -6.96
N GLU A 548 13.63 27.67 -6.65
CA GLU A 548 14.05 28.11 -5.32
C GLU A 548 14.45 29.59 -5.31
N HIS A 549 14.08 30.30 -4.25
CA HIS A 549 14.56 31.67 -3.99
C HIS A 549 15.96 31.62 -3.36
N LYS A 550 17.00 31.45 -4.20
CA LYS A 550 18.40 31.25 -3.77
C LYS A 550 18.83 32.26 -2.69
N ASP A 551 18.60 33.56 -2.89
CA ASP A 551 19.02 34.60 -1.94
C ASP A 551 18.37 34.44 -0.55
N ALA A 552 17.09 34.08 -0.51
CA ALA A 552 16.37 33.85 0.74
C ALA A 552 16.88 32.58 1.45
N ILE A 553 17.14 31.50 0.70
CA ILE A 553 17.70 30.26 1.24
C ILE A 553 19.06 30.52 1.87
N TRP A 554 19.94 31.27 1.21
CA TRP A 554 21.26 31.61 1.76
C TRP A 554 21.16 32.47 3.03
N LYS A 555 20.31 33.50 2.98
CA LYS A 555 20.07 34.41 4.11
C LYS A 555 19.54 33.67 5.34
N HIS A 556 18.53 32.83 5.16
CA HIS A 556 17.82 32.19 6.28
C HIS A 556 18.40 30.83 6.65
N GLY A 557 18.74 29.97 5.67
CA GLY A 557 19.15 28.59 5.89
C GLY A 557 20.44 28.44 6.73
N THR A 558 21.35 29.40 6.62
CA THR A 558 22.60 29.42 7.42
C THR A 558 22.44 30.09 8.79
N SER A 559 21.38 30.87 8.98
CA SER A 559 21.08 31.54 10.24
C SER A 559 20.58 30.54 11.29
N ARG A 560 20.73 30.90 12.58
CA ARG A 560 20.22 30.09 13.68
C ARG A 560 18.68 30.14 13.66
N PRO A 561 17.98 29.00 13.65
CA PRO A 561 16.53 28.97 13.82
C PRO A 561 16.15 29.54 15.17
N GLU A 562 15.22 30.50 15.17
CA GLU A 562 14.64 31.07 16.39
C GLU A 562 13.25 30.47 16.62
N PRO A 563 12.89 30.14 17.87
CA PRO A 563 11.55 29.70 18.20
C PRO A 563 10.54 30.84 18.03
N PRO A 564 9.27 30.51 17.76
CA PRO A 564 8.22 31.51 17.69
C PRO A 564 8.05 32.21 19.06
N PRO A 565 7.58 33.47 19.07
CA PRO A 565 7.33 34.18 20.32
C PRO A 565 6.22 33.49 21.14
N PRO A 566 6.15 33.70 22.47
CA PRO A 566 5.18 33.02 23.33
C PRO A 566 3.70 33.25 22.97
N ASP A 567 3.39 34.36 22.31
CA ASP A 567 2.05 34.77 21.85
C ASP A 567 1.82 34.45 20.35
N TYR A 568 2.67 33.62 19.75
CA TYR A 568 2.55 33.24 18.34
C TYR A 568 1.17 32.67 18.03
N GLN A 569 0.54 33.25 17.01
CA GLN A 569 -0.67 32.73 16.40
C GLN A 569 -0.34 32.29 14.98
N PHE A 570 -0.75 31.07 14.65
CA PHE A 570 -0.59 30.57 13.29
C PHE A 570 -1.45 31.39 12.33
N VAL A 571 -0.81 31.94 11.30
CA VAL A 571 -1.45 32.53 10.12
C VAL A 571 -0.82 31.87 8.90
N ALA A 572 -1.68 31.30 8.05
CA ALA A 572 -1.25 30.60 6.85
C ALA A 572 -0.60 31.57 5.86
N SER A 573 0.42 31.08 5.16
CA SER A 573 1.05 31.77 4.04
C SER A 573 1.30 30.75 2.94
N TYR A 574 0.53 30.81 1.86
CA TYR A 574 0.67 29.90 0.71
C TYR A 574 1.69 30.44 -0.31
N GLU A 575 1.99 29.68 -1.37
CA GLU A 575 2.94 30.01 -2.46
C GLU A 575 4.42 30.04 -2.05
N TRP A 576 4.72 29.85 -0.76
CA TRP A 576 6.07 29.90 -0.21
C TRP A 576 6.87 31.13 -0.66
N PRO A 577 6.48 32.35 -0.23
CA PRO A 577 7.22 33.56 -0.57
C PRO A 577 8.69 33.49 -0.08
N PRO A 578 9.59 34.36 -0.60
CA PRO A 578 10.99 34.36 -0.21
C PRO A 578 11.19 34.29 1.31
N GLY A 579 11.73 33.17 1.79
CA GLY A 579 11.76 32.85 3.22
C GLY A 579 12.65 31.65 3.56
N PRO A 580 12.56 31.14 4.79
CA PRO A 580 13.39 30.03 5.26
C PRO A 580 13.09 28.70 4.53
N PRO A 581 14.09 27.82 4.36
CA PRO A 581 13.90 26.49 3.79
C PRO A 581 13.12 25.56 4.76
N MET A 582 12.65 24.41 4.25
CA MET A 582 11.81 23.46 5.00
C MET A 582 12.43 23.05 6.34
N ILE A 583 13.68 22.56 6.33
CA ILE A 583 14.36 22.10 7.55
C ILE A 583 14.51 23.24 8.57
N HIS A 584 14.78 24.47 8.11
CA HIS A 584 14.88 25.62 9.00
C HIS A 584 13.53 25.91 9.67
N THR A 585 12.44 25.87 8.90
CA THR A 585 11.08 26.05 9.43
C THR A 585 10.73 24.97 10.46
N ILE A 586 11.07 23.71 10.19
CA ILE A 586 10.86 22.61 11.13
C ILE A 586 11.70 22.81 12.39
N ALA A 587 12.98 23.21 12.24
CA ALA A 587 13.88 23.40 13.37
C ALA A 587 13.41 24.53 14.28
N SER A 588 12.96 25.65 13.73
CA SER A 588 12.40 26.77 14.49
C SER A 588 11.22 26.36 15.38
N LEU A 589 10.42 25.38 14.96
CA LEU A 589 9.19 25.01 15.67
C LEU A 589 9.36 23.77 16.55
N HIS A 590 10.14 22.79 16.09
CA HIS A 590 10.07 21.41 16.59
C HIS A 590 11.43 20.79 16.96
N ALA A 591 12.55 21.51 16.81
CA ALA A 591 13.89 20.93 17.03
C ALA A 591 14.09 20.29 18.42
N ASP A 592 13.42 20.83 19.44
CA ASP A 592 13.56 20.40 20.83
C ASP A 592 12.84 19.08 21.14
N THR A 593 11.96 18.60 20.26
CA THR A 593 11.14 17.39 20.48
C THR A 593 11.39 16.29 19.46
N VAL A 594 11.76 16.65 18.23
CA VAL A 594 11.96 15.71 17.12
C VAL A 594 13.09 14.69 17.40
N THR A 595 12.75 13.42 17.28
CA THR A 595 13.64 12.26 17.35
C THR A 595 13.75 11.52 16.02
N GLU A 596 12.74 11.61 15.14
CA GLU A 596 12.74 10.96 13.82
C GLU A 596 12.28 11.93 12.72
N LEU A 597 13.10 12.05 11.68
CA LEU A 597 12.80 12.78 10.45
C LEU A 597 12.86 11.83 9.26
N LYS A 598 11.83 11.85 8.41
CA LYS A 598 11.80 11.08 7.16
C LYS A 598 11.29 11.91 5.99
N PHE A 599 12.11 12.05 4.96
CA PHE A 599 11.79 12.82 3.75
C PHE A 599 12.03 11.96 2.50
N CYS A 600 10.97 11.50 1.85
CA CYS A 600 11.08 10.70 0.64
C CYS A 600 10.53 11.47 -0.56
N GLY A 601 11.31 11.52 -1.63
CA GLY A 601 10.99 12.21 -2.87
C GLY A 601 12.28 12.45 -3.63
N TYR A 602 12.40 11.89 -4.84
CA TYR A 602 13.67 11.74 -5.54
C TYR A 602 13.97 12.94 -6.45
N LYS A 603 12.96 13.53 -7.09
CA LYS A 603 13.12 14.72 -7.92
C LYS A 603 13.52 15.92 -7.05
N GLY A 604 14.61 16.61 -7.38
CA GLY A 604 15.16 17.71 -6.58
C GLY A 604 15.91 17.28 -5.30
N SER A 605 16.08 15.98 -5.05
CA SER A 605 16.74 15.49 -3.82
C SER A 605 18.26 15.71 -3.83
N PRO A 606 18.92 15.78 -2.65
CA PRO A 606 20.35 16.03 -2.59
C PRO A 606 21.19 15.07 -3.43
N VAL A 607 22.14 15.61 -4.19
CA VAL A 607 23.01 14.88 -5.12
C VAL A 607 24.21 14.30 -4.36
N LEU A 608 24.35 12.97 -4.30
CA LEU A 608 25.43 12.35 -3.51
C LEU A 608 26.82 12.56 -4.13
N LEU A 609 26.95 12.36 -5.44
CA LEU A 609 28.24 12.34 -6.12
C LEU A 609 28.75 13.73 -6.52
N SER A 610 27.84 14.69 -6.71
CA SER A 610 28.16 16.07 -7.09
C SER A 610 27.21 17.07 -6.41
N PRO A 611 27.33 17.28 -5.08
CA PRO A 611 26.47 18.19 -4.34
C PRO A 611 26.46 19.60 -4.94
N THR A 612 25.26 20.19 -5.08
CA THR A 612 25.10 21.56 -5.56
C THR A 612 25.33 22.58 -4.43
N PRO A 613 25.68 23.85 -4.74
CA PRO A 613 25.91 24.87 -3.71
C PRO A 613 24.71 25.13 -2.78
N VAL A 614 23.48 25.04 -3.30
CA VAL A 614 22.25 25.31 -2.52
C VAL A 614 21.94 24.23 -1.48
N THR A 615 22.54 23.05 -1.59
CA THR A 615 22.35 21.94 -0.65
C THR A 615 22.72 22.33 0.79
N THR A 616 23.84 23.04 0.96
CA THR A 616 24.37 23.44 2.27
C THR A 616 23.38 24.28 3.07
N PRO A 617 22.90 25.44 2.58
CA PRO A 617 21.93 26.24 3.33
C PRO A 617 20.57 25.54 3.52
N MET A 618 20.18 24.59 2.67
CA MET A 618 18.93 23.84 2.85
C MET A 618 18.99 22.83 4.01
N LEU A 619 20.16 22.22 4.26
CA LEU A 619 20.33 21.19 5.29
C LEU A 619 20.96 21.70 6.60
N SER A 620 21.54 22.90 6.59
CA SER A 620 22.30 23.48 7.72
C SER A 620 21.56 23.48 9.06
N ALA A 621 20.23 23.60 9.05
CA ALA A 621 19.45 23.60 10.28
C ALA A 621 19.31 22.22 10.96
N LEU A 622 19.73 21.11 10.32
CA LEU A 622 19.77 19.77 10.93
C LEU A 622 20.61 19.72 12.22
N LYS A 623 21.59 20.62 12.37
CA LYS A 623 22.49 20.67 13.53
C LYS A 623 21.79 21.06 14.83
N HIS A 624 20.58 21.59 14.74
CA HIS A 624 19.77 22.01 15.88
C HIS A 624 18.90 20.90 16.46
N PHE A 625 18.74 19.78 15.76
CA PHE A 625 17.97 18.63 16.27
C PHE A 625 18.84 17.79 17.20
N HIS A 626 18.97 18.22 18.44
CA HIS A 626 19.80 17.56 19.46
C HIS A 626 19.23 16.20 19.91
N LYS A 627 17.91 16.03 19.81
CA LYS A 627 17.23 14.78 20.14
C LYS A 627 17.14 13.79 18.98
N LEU A 628 17.56 14.18 17.77
CA LEU A 628 17.47 13.32 16.58
C LEU A 628 18.19 11.98 16.80
N GLU A 629 17.45 10.91 16.57
CA GLU A 629 17.93 9.52 16.64
C GLU A 629 17.95 8.89 15.25
N SER A 630 17.02 9.28 14.37
CA SER A 630 16.92 8.74 13.01
C SER A 630 16.60 9.82 11.98
N PHE A 631 17.41 9.87 10.91
CA PHE A 631 17.22 10.72 9.74
C PHE A 631 17.16 9.85 8.48
N VAL A 632 16.00 9.86 7.81
CA VAL A 632 15.78 9.10 6.58
C VAL A 632 15.52 10.09 5.45
N PHE A 633 16.27 10.00 4.36
CA PHE A 633 16.09 10.91 3.24
C PHE A 633 16.41 10.28 1.89
N SER A 634 15.72 10.74 0.84
CA SER A 634 16.08 10.41 -0.53
C SER A 634 17.34 11.16 -0.96
N MET A 635 18.19 10.49 -1.73
CA MET A 635 19.33 11.08 -2.42
C MET A 635 19.28 10.71 -3.90
N TRP A 636 19.75 11.63 -4.73
CA TRP A 636 19.94 11.35 -6.15
C TRP A 636 21.34 10.79 -6.38
N LEU A 637 21.41 9.70 -7.15
CA LEU A 637 22.63 9.01 -7.51
C LEU A 637 22.68 8.88 -9.03
N SER A 638 23.57 9.64 -9.68
CA SER A 638 23.83 9.48 -11.11
C SER A 638 24.30 8.05 -11.37
N THR A 639 23.72 7.41 -12.39
CA THR A 639 24.10 6.08 -12.88
C THR A 639 24.74 6.13 -14.26
N VAL A 640 24.95 7.34 -14.81
CA VAL A 640 25.46 7.54 -16.17
C VAL A 640 26.97 7.37 -16.20
N PHE A 641 27.45 6.52 -17.10
CA PHE A 641 28.87 6.35 -17.41
C PHE A 641 29.07 6.27 -18.92
N GLU A 642 29.98 7.08 -19.46
CA GLU A 642 30.28 7.18 -20.90
C GLU A 642 29.03 7.42 -21.77
N GLY A 643 28.10 8.23 -21.27
CA GLY A 643 26.88 8.64 -22.01
C GLY A 643 25.71 7.66 -21.95
N ALA A 644 25.80 6.58 -21.17
CA ALA A 644 24.72 5.60 -21.01
C ALA A 644 24.38 5.34 -19.53
N PRO A 645 23.10 5.10 -19.19
CA PRO A 645 22.70 4.66 -17.85
C PRO A 645 23.21 3.23 -17.56
N ARG A 646 23.66 2.98 -16.33
CA ARG A 646 24.22 1.69 -15.87
C ARG A 646 23.46 1.09 -14.69
N ASP A 647 22.19 1.43 -14.54
CA ASP A 647 21.32 1.03 -13.42
C ASP A 647 21.32 -0.49 -13.17
N ALA A 648 21.08 -1.29 -14.21
CA ALA A 648 21.02 -2.75 -14.10
C ALA A 648 22.35 -3.36 -13.61
N GLU A 649 23.48 -2.79 -14.02
CA GLU A 649 24.82 -3.25 -13.64
C GLU A 649 25.13 -2.90 -12.18
N ILE A 650 24.72 -1.70 -11.74
CA ILE A 650 24.82 -1.26 -10.34
C ILE A 650 23.96 -2.14 -9.43
N ILE A 651 22.70 -2.38 -9.80
CA ILE A 651 21.76 -3.24 -9.05
C ILE A 651 22.33 -4.66 -8.95
N SER A 652 22.80 -5.22 -10.08
CA SER A 652 23.40 -6.55 -10.13
C SER A 652 24.62 -6.65 -9.21
N TYR A 653 25.49 -5.63 -9.22
CA TYR A 653 26.66 -5.55 -8.35
C TYR A 653 26.27 -5.54 -6.85
N TRP A 654 25.24 -4.80 -6.47
CA TRP A 654 24.73 -4.78 -5.09
C TRP A 654 24.11 -6.11 -4.65
N LEU A 655 23.35 -6.77 -5.53
CA LEU A 655 22.74 -8.07 -5.22
C LEU A 655 23.82 -9.17 -5.12
N GLN A 656 24.79 -9.18 -6.02
CA GLN A 656 25.85 -10.19 -6.07
C GLN A 656 26.84 -10.05 -4.91
N SER A 657 27.25 -8.83 -4.56
CA SER A 657 28.19 -8.57 -3.45
C SER A 657 27.67 -9.05 -2.09
N ARG A 658 26.37 -9.31 -1.98
CA ARG A 658 25.69 -9.72 -0.75
C ARG A 658 25.23 -11.18 -0.75
N SER A 659 25.27 -11.86 -1.89
CA SER A 659 24.77 -13.23 -2.02
C SER A 659 25.86 -14.24 -1.66
N PRO A 660 25.68 -15.08 -0.62
CA PRO A 660 26.64 -16.13 -0.26
C PRO A 660 26.80 -17.19 -1.35
N SER A 661 25.82 -17.31 -2.24
CA SER A 661 25.80 -18.24 -3.37
C SER A 661 26.26 -17.61 -4.69
N SER A 662 26.70 -16.34 -4.66
CA SER A 662 27.23 -15.69 -5.85
C SER A 662 28.50 -16.39 -6.30
N THR A 663 28.47 -17.01 -7.48
CA THR A 663 29.64 -17.57 -8.16
C THR A 663 30.32 -16.52 -9.06
N ALA A 664 29.99 -15.23 -8.89
CA ALA A 664 30.63 -14.15 -9.62
C ALA A 664 32.14 -14.26 -9.38
N LEU A 665 32.88 -14.57 -10.44
CA LEU A 665 34.32 -14.68 -10.40
C LEU A 665 34.89 -13.30 -10.02
N VAL A 666 35.27 -13.14 -8.75
CA VAL A 666 36.06 -11.97 -8.35
C VAL A 666 37.40 -12.12 -9.04
N ARG A 667 37.65 -11.27 -10.04
CA ARG A 667 38.95 -11.17 -10.69
C ARG A 667 39.95 -10.71 -9.64
N VAL A 668 40.69 -11.65 -9.05
CA VAL A 668 41.82 -11.33 -8.17
C VAL A 668 43.02 -11.07 -9.08
N THR A 669 43.22 -9.81 -9.45
CA THR A 669 44.39 -9.35 -10.19
C THR A 669 45.09 -8.23 -9.44
N ASP A 670 46.41 -8.16 -9.55
CA ASP A 670 47.23 -7.06 -9.00
C ASP A 670 47.13 -5.75 -9.82
N GLU A 671 46.38 -5.77 -10.93
CA GLU A 671 46.13 -4.59 -11.77
C GLU A 671 45.12 -3.64 -11.11
N GLU A 672 45.41 -2.33 -11.11
CA GLU A 672 44.42 -1.36 -10.65
C GLU A 672 43.18 -1.38 -11.56
N PRO A 673 41.96 -1.42 -10.99
CA PRO A 673 40.74 -1.40 -11.78
C PRO A 673 40.64 -0.12 -12.60
N GLN A 674 40.21 -0.24 -13.85
CA GLN A 674 40.05 0.86 -14.81
C GLN A 674 38.61 0.93 -15.35
N GLY A 675 38.26 2.07 -15.96
CA GLY A 675 36.94 2.28 -16.55
C GLY A 675 35.80 2.03 -15.57
N TRP A 676 34.80 1.26 -16.01
CA TRP A 676 33.59 0.99 -15.23
C TRP A 676 33.83 0.17 -13.94
N GLU A 677 34.81 -0.73 -13.93
CA GLU A 677 35.14 -1.51 -12.73
C GLU A 677 35.63 -0.60 -11.60
N LYS A 678 36.44 0.40 -11.94
CA LYS A 678 36.89 1.43 -11.00
C LYS A 678 35.72 2.23 -10.46
N GLU A 679 34.77 2.59 -11.31
CA GLU A 679 33.57 3.35 -10.95
C GLU A 679 32.69 2.56 -9.96
N LEU A 680 32.42 1.27 -10.25
CA LEU A 680 31.71 0.37 -9.34
C LEU A 680 32.36 0.33 -7.95
N LEU A 681 33.67 0.12 -7.88
CA LEU A 681 34.40 0.02 -6.62
C LEU A 681 34.50 1.35 -5.84
N THR A 682 34.64 2.48 -6.54
CA THR A 682 34.93 3.78 -5.89
C THR A 682 33.69 4.65 -5.64
N LYS A 683 32.58 4.40 -6.36
CA LYS A 683 31.33 5.16 -6.23
C LYS A 683 30.17 4.32 -5.68
N TYR A 684 30.03 3.06 -6.11
CA TYR A 684 28.83 2.27 -5.85
C TYR A 684 29.02 1.12 -4.85
N ALA A 685 30.26 0.76 -4.50
CA ALA A 685 30.53 -0.21 -3.44
C ALA A 685 29.81 0.18 -2.13
N PRO A 686 29.20 -0.78 -1.40
CA PRO A 686 28.56 -0.53 -0.12
C PRO A 686 29.36 0.38 0.82
N ASP A 687 30.64 0.07 1.03
CA ASP A 687 31.52 0.86 1.87
C ASP A 687 31.81 2.25 1.30
N ALA A 688 31.91 2.38 -0.02
CA ALA A 688 32.12 3.66 -0.69
C ALA A 688 30.90 4.58 -0.53
N LEU A 689 29.69 4.04 -0.71
CA LEU A 689 28.44 4.76 -0.45
C LEU A 689 28.34 5.18 1.00
N ALA A 690 28.56 4.26 1.94
CA ALA A 690 28.50 4.57 3.37
C ALA A 690 29.47 5.69 3.78
N ARG A 691 30.72 5.65 3.27
CA ARG A 691 31.71 6.73 3.49
C ARG A 691 31.24 8.06 2.89
N ARG A 692 30.78 8.07 1.64
CA ARG A 692 30.31 9.29 0.97
C ARG A 692 29.09 9.90 1.67
N ILE A 693 28.11 9.08 2.05
CA ILE A 693 26.94 9.53 2.80
C ILE A 693 27.37 10.11 4.15
N THR A 694 28.31 9.46 4.85
CA THR A 694 28.84 9.97 6.13
C THR A 694 29.51 11.33 5.97
N SER A 695 30.41 11.47 4.99
CA SER A 695 31.09 12.75 4.70
C SER A 695 30.12 13.84 4.26
N PHE A 696 29.05 13.46 3.56
CA PHE A 696 28.02 14.38 3.10
C PHE A 696 27.15 14.89 4.25
N ILE A 697 26.54 13.98 5.03
CA ILE A 697 25.50 14.36 6.00
C ILE A 697 26.04 14.64 7.40
N GLY A 698 27.15 14.01 7.79
CA GLY A 698 27.76 14.14 9.11
C GLY A 698 27.94 15.59 9.57
N PRO A 699 28.46 16.50 8.73
CA PRO A 699 28.64 17.90 9.08
C PRO A 699 27.34 18.65 9.41
N TYR A 700 26.20 18.19 8.90
CA TYR A 700 24.90 18.82 9.16
C TYR A 700 24.21 18.26 10.42
N LEU A 701 24.62 17.10 10.92
CA LEU A 701 24.02 16.52 12.13
C LEU A 701 24.51 17.22 13.40
N SER A 702 23.65 17.26 14.42
CA SER A 702 24.01 17.89 15.69
C SER A 702 25.17 17.16 16.37
N GLU A 703 26.12 17.92 16.92
CA GLU A 703 27.25 17.38 17.67
C GLU A 703 26.78 16.54 18.88
N GLN A 704 25.72 16.99 19.54
CA GLN A 704 25.08 16.27 20.64
C GLN A 704 24.47 14.93 20.19
N GLY A 705 23.80 14.89 19.05
CA GLY A 705 23.25 13.66 18.48
C GLY A 705 24.34 12.66 18.11
N LYS A 706 25.40 13.12 17.44
CA LYS A 706 26.56 12.30 17.06
C LYS A 706 27.35 11.78 18.27
N GLY A 707 27.37 12.53 19.37
CA GLY A 707 28.03 12.15 20.62
C GLY A 707 27.29 11.09 21.46
N LYS A 708 26.02 10.78 21.13
CA LYS A 708 25.27 9.72 21.83
C LYS A 708 25.85 8.34 21.53
N ARG A 709 25.63 7.39 22.46
CA ARG A 709 26.00 5.98 22.25
C ARG A 709 25.29 5.44 20.99
N GLY A 710 26.09 4.98 20.03
CA GLY A 710 25.59 4.47 18.75
C GLY A 710 25.32 5.53 17.69
N GLY A 711 25.54 6.81 17.98
CA GLY A 711 25.37 7.92 17.03
C GLY A 711 23.95 8.08 16.49
N VAL A 712 23.81 8.86 15.42
CA VAL A 712 22.54 9.08 14.71
C VAL A 712 22.38 8.01 13.63
N HIS A 713 21.20 7.39 13.57
CA HIS A 713 20.84 6.51 12.46
C HIS A 713 20.52 7.35 11.22
N VAL A 714 21.21 7.10 10.12
CA VAL A 714 20.94 7.72 8.83
C VAL A 714 20.56 6.66 7.83
N ARG A 715 19.47 6.88 7.10
CA ARG A 715 19.10 6.08 5.93
C ARG A 715 19.07 6.98 4.70
N ALA A 716 19.98 6.72 3.77
CA ALA A 716 19.91 7.30 2.43
C ALA A 716 19.16 6.34 1.51
N SER A 717 18.16 6.84 0.78
CA SER A 717 17.34 6.10 -0.16
C SER A 717 17.59 6.54 -1.59
N PHE A 718 17.79 5.58 -2.50
CA PHE A 718 18.05 5.79 -3.92
C PHE A 718 16.94 5.14 -4.75
N CYS A 719 16.48 5.82 -5.79
CA CYS A 719 15.57 5.27 -6.80
C CYS A 719 16.38 4.99 -8.06
N ILE A 720 16.56 3.72 -8.41
CA ILE A 720 17.44 3.25 -9.49
C ILE A 720 16.74 2.14 -10.26
N GLY A 721 17.03 2.04 -11.56
CA GLY A 721 16.42 1.06 -12.46
C GLY A 721 15.24 1.64 -13.22
N ASP A 722 15.00 1.06 -14.40
CA ASP A 722 14.02 1.54 -15.39
C ASP A 722 12.59 1.61 -14.83
N TRP A 723 12.32 0.86 -13.77
CA TRP A 723 11.01 0.78 -13.11
C TRP A 723 10.99 1.30 -11.67
N GLY A 724 12.04 2.02 -11.24
CA GLY A 724 12.05 2.74 -9.97
C GLY A 724 12.27 1.86 -8.72
N GLY A 725 13.33 1.05 -8.73
CA GLY A 725 13.73 0.25 -7.58
C GLY A 725 14.25 1.11 -6.43
N ILE A 726 13.73 0.90 -5.23
CA ILE A 726 14.14 1.64 -4.04
C ILE A 726 15.20 0.86 -3.27
N PHE A 727 16.41 1.42 -3.23
CA PHE A 727 17.55 0.85 -2.52
C PHE A 727 18.00 1.80 -1.42
N ASP A 728 18.19 1.27 -0.22
CA ASP A 728 18.57 2.06 0.94
C ASP A 728 19.90 1.60 1.52
N VAL A 729 20.68 2.56 2.02
CA VAL A 729 21.85 2.33 2.87
C VAL A 729 21.52 2.84 4.26
N ASP A 730 21.43 1.93 5.24
CA ASP A 730 21.30 2.26 6.66
C ASP A 730 22.71 2.40 7.26
N LEU A 731 23.00 3.47 7.98
CA LEU A 731 24.28 3.65 8.68
C LEU A 731 24.10 4.37 10.02
N ARG A 732 25.10 4.26 10.88
CA ARG A 732 25.20 4.99 12.15
C ARG A 732 26.34 5.99 12.06
N ILE A 733 26.05 7.28 12.21
CA ILE A 733 27.06 8.34 12.19
C ILE A 733 27.31 8.83 13.61
N GLY A 734 28.57 8.75 14.04
CA GLY A 734 29.00 9.24 15.35
C GLY A 734 30.33 9.97 15.27
N LYS A 735 30.99 10.10 16.42
CA LYS A 735 32.31 10.70 16.56
C LYS A 735 33.38 9.66 16.84
N ASP A 736 34.56 9.82 16.23
CA ASP A 736 35.75 9.07 16.63
C ASP A 736 36.41 9.69 17.87
N GLY A 737 37.51 9.06 18.35
CA GLY A 737 38.27 9.57 19.49
C GLY A 737 38.97 10.92 19.27
N ARG A 738 38.96 11.45 18.04
CA ARG A 738 39.50 12.76 17.66
C ARG A 738 38.41 13.80 17.39
N GLY A 739 37.13 13.45 17.52
CA GLY A 739 35.98 14.33 17.25
C GLY A 739 35.57 14.45 15.78
N SER A 740 36.16 13.63 14.89
CA SER A 740 35.77 13.58 13.47
C SER A 740 34.51 12.73 13.27
N ASP A 741 33.72 13.08 12.27
CA ASP A 741 32.51 12.32 11.91
C ASP A 741 32.89 11.00 11.24
N VAL A 742 32.38 9.89 11.76
CA VAL A 742 32.70 8.53 11.28
C VAL A 742 31.46 7.65 11.16
N CYS A 743 31.52 6.73 10.22
CA CYS A 743 30.55 5.64 10.09
C CYS A 743 30.88 4.57 11.14
N LEU A 744 30.01 4.39 12.12
CA LEU A 744 30.14 3.37 13.17
C LEU A 744 29.73 1.98 12.68
N GLY A 745 29.00 1.92 11.57
CA GLY A 745 28.53 0.69 10.93
C GLY A 745 27.47 1.01 9.90
N HIS A 746 27.35 0.16 8.88
CA HIS A 746 26.36 0.31 7.82
C HIS A 746 25.80 -1.04 7.37
N GLN A 747 24.67 -0.97 6.68
CA GLN A 747 24.01 -2.11 6.06
C GLN A 747 23.29 -1.67 4.79
N GLY A 748 23.61 -2.32 3.67
CA GLY A 748 23.03 -2.08 2.35
C GLY A 748 24.08 -1.77 1.30
N PRO A 749 23.68 -1.41 0.07
CA PRO A 749 22.30 -1.13 -0.36
C PRO A 749 21.33 -2.32 -0.23
N ARG A 750 20.10 -2.05 0.19
CA ARG A 750 19.04 -3.05 0.38
C ARG A 750 17.71 -2.56 -0.16
N GLU A 751 16.96 -3.49 -0.73
CA GLU A 751 15.58 -3.25 -1.14
C GLU A 751 14.61 -3.32 0.08
N GLU A 752 13.37 -2.88 -0.09
CA GLU A 752 12.37 -2.72 0.98
C GLU A 752 11.75 -4.05 1.48
N HIS A 753 11.60 -5.03 0.60
CA HIS A 753 11.04 -6.36 0.81
C HIS A 753 12.00 -7.38 1.44
N GLU A 754 13.26 -7.00 1.69
CA GLU A 754 14.26 -7.90 2.20
C GLU A 754 13.85 -8.40 3.59
N ALA A 755 13.96 -9.71 3.83
CA ALA A 755 13.26 -10.38 4.94
C ALA A 755 13.54 -9.74 6.32
N GLY A 756 14.81 -9.45 6.62
CA GLY A 756 15.21 -8.83 7.89
C GLY A 756 14.64 -7.42 8.07
N ARG A 757 14.69 -6.60 7.01
CA ARG A 757 14.14 -5.23 7.03
C ARG A 757 12.63 -5.25 7.20
N ARG A 758 11.94 -6.06 6.40
CA ARG A 758 10.48 -6.16 6.46
C ARG A 758 10.04 -6.56 7.85
N ARG A 759 10.69 -7.55 8.47
CA ARG A 759 10.41 -7.96 9.84
C ARG A 759 10.53 -6.79 10.82
N THR A 760 11.66 -6.08 10.82
CA THR A 760 11.86 -4.89 11.68
C THR A 760 10.79 -3.82 11.46
N LYS A 761 10.36 -3.61 10.22
CA LYS A 761 9.29 -2.66 9.89
C LYS A 761 7.91 -3.13 10.34
N LEU A 762 7.65 -4.43 10.39
CA LEU A 762 6.39 -4.97 10.89
C LEU A 762 6.35 -4.96 12.42
N ASP A 763 7.48 -5.25 13.07
CA ASP A 763 7.59 -5.33 14.54
C ASP A 763 7.63 -3.94 15.20
N SER A 764 8.07 -2.89 14.49
CA SER A 764 8.16 -1.51 15.03
C SER A 764 6.91 -0.64 14.83
N ARG A 765 5.82 -1.20 14.32
CA ARG A 765 4.58 -0.45 14.04
C ARG A 765 3.76 -0.22 15.30
N ARG A 766 3.66 1.04 15.74
CA ARG A 766 3.00 1.47 16.98
C ARG A 766 1.54 0.97 17.16
N TRP A 767 0.76 0.95 16.09
CA TRP A 767 -0.69 0.68 16.14
C TRP A 767 -1.08 -0.74 15.71
N PHE A 768 -0.11 -1.67 15.65
CA PHE A 768 -0.28 -2.96 14.98
C PHE A 768 0.26 -4.18 15.73
#